data_AF-A0A5P2X3L1-F1
#
_entry.id   AF-A0A5P2X3L1-F1
#
_cell.length_a   1.000
_cell.length_b   1.000
_cell.length_c   1.000
_cell.angle_alpha   90.00
_cell.angle_beta   90.00
_cell.angle_gamma   90.00
#
_symmetry.space_group_name_H-M   'P 1'
#
loop_
_entity.id
_entity.type
_entity.pdbx_description
1 polymer ?
#
loop_
_entity_poly.entity_id
_entity_poly.type
_entity_poly.pdbx_seq_one_letter_code
_entity_poly.pdbx_strand_id
1 'polypeptide(L)'
;MIGVETDRLVVVGLAARRARDPRLAGAKAAHLARAAEAGLPVLPGFVLVPAELMESASRGEPRAPGTRRGPGEVPADPLRSEPELRRAWRELSDDGQRPLVVRSSSAWEDAADSSLAGLFETVLDVRGWSDFTDAVRRVLRSARRTPAAAGRGPHADMAVLVQPMVRASVGGVMFGADPMAGRRDRVVISAVDGGPDRLVNGSVQGVRYHLTRHGRQVHTEPGEPRDARLLARGRRLRLLRLARDAQREFGGPQDIEFAFDADDRLWLFQTRPITALPPRPARRARLLGPGPVAETFPGVLQPLEEDLWLAPMAHGLSVALDIAGAAPRRRLRRVPPVTTVDGRAAADLRLLGAAPPGSRVLGLLNPAPAARRATAAWRMGRVRTTLPALALDLTADVDRYLSELAAPAEMLSGRLLAAVSWGRTVLSALHAQESLAGAVLGQGSGATAVGEALAVLAEARADEPDDARLIARHPVLLSLLPPALGPRPPLPGRPALTGVPRGTAVLPAREGLRLRVRWVQEMQAAMVRELARRLTAAELLDDPARIALLRWAELTAAADGKGLPADLCERLPRPQRSELPAAFRLADGRPVAEPGRRRAATDGQGAGGGFGSGTAWHGDGERPRFAVLVVRALDPALAPLLPGLTGLVAETGSVLSHLAVLAREYQVPTAVGVPDALARFPAGTRLTVDGGTGAVEVVRMAAVGAPSAAPRGGADHTEGMAS
;
A
#
# COMPACT_ATOMS: atom_id res chain seq x y z
N MET A 1 -52.87 15.82 13.06
CA MET A 1 -52.33 15.71 14.43
C MET A 1 -52.07 14.24 14.70
N ILE A 2 -50.84 13.79 14.51
CA ILE A 2 -50.43 12.40 14.79
C ILE A 2 -49.50 12.51 15.98
N GLY A 3 -50.00 12.11 17.15
CA GLY A 3 -49.28 12.16 18.43
C GLY A 3 -47.99 11.37 18.34
N VAL A 4 -46.89 12.01 18.69
CA VAL A 4 -45.58 11.35 18.81
C VAL A 4 -45.60 10.68 20.18
N GLU A 5 -45.69 9.35 20.23
CA GLU A 5 -45.60 8.56 21.47
C GLU A 5 -44.24 8.80 22.14
N THR A 6 -44.21 9.74 23.07
CA THR A 6 -43.15 9.98 24.06
C THR A 6 -43.33 9.11 25.31
N ASP A 7 -44.28 8.17 25.30
CA ASP A 7 -44.96 7.72 26.51
C ASP A 7 -44.21 6.65 27.32
N ARG A 8 -42.96 6.34 26.97
CA ARG A 8 -42.11 5.37 27.69
C ARG A 8 -40.62 5.72 27.70
N LEU A 9 -40.24 6.95 28.07
CA LEU A 9 -38.82 7.30 28.32
C LEU A 9 -38.49 7.30 29.82
N VAL A 10 -37.33 6.78 30.17
CA VAL A 10 -36.76 6.73 31.53
C VAL A 10 -35.53 7.64 31.59
N VAL A 11 -35.46 8.46 32.65
CA VAL A 11 -34.32 9.35 32.89
C VAL A 11 -33.21 8.57 33.60
N VAL A 12 -32.02 8.57 33.01
CA VAL A 12 -30.82 7.98 33.60
C VAL A 12 -29.78 9.07 33.76
N GLY A 13 -29.43 9.43 34.99
CA GLY A 13 -28.35 10.40 35.23
C GLY A 13 -27.02 9.92 34.62
N LEU A 14 -26.25 10.82 34.00
CA LEU A 14 -25.01 10.46 33.31
C LEU A 14 -23.95 9.85 34.26
N ALA A 15 -24.01 10.19 35.55
CA ALA A 15 -23.15 9.60 36.59
C ALA A 15 -23.58 8.19 37.03
N ALA A 16 -24.78 7.73 36.66
CA ALA A 16 -25.28 6.43 37.07
C ALA A 16 -24.52 5.28 36.38
N ARG A 17 -24.28 4.18 37.10
CA ARG A 17 -23.60 2.99 36.56
C ARG A 17 -24.25 2.46 35.28
N ARG A 18 -25.59 2.54 35.19
CA ARG A 18 -26.37 2.11 34.02
C ARG A 18 -26.12 2.97 32.77
N ALA A 19 -25.78 4.25 32.93
CA ALA A 19 -25.49 5.12 31.79
C ALA A 19 -24.25 4.68 31.00
N ARG A 20 -23.42 3.77 31.56
CA ARG A 20 -22.19 3.26 30.96
C ARG A 20 -22.42 2.10 30.01
N ASP A 21 -23.64 1.56 29.93
CA ASP A 21 -23.96 0.48 29.01
C ASP A 21 -24.32 1.06 27.63
N PRO A 22 -23.50 0.84 26.57
CA PRO A 22 -23.80 1.33 25.23
C PRO A 22 -25.09 0.77 24.64
N ARG A 23 -25.56 -0.39 25.11
CA ARG A 23 -26.84 -0.99 24.68
C ARG A 23 -28.04 -0.24 25.22
N LEU A 24 -27.86 0.48 26.33
CA LEU A 24 -28.91 1.22 27.02
C LEU A 24 -28.85 2.71 26.65
N ALA A 25 -27.70 3.35 26.85
CA ALA A 25 -27.53 4.80 26.72
C ALA A 25 -27.05 5.23 25.33
N GLY A 26 -26.76 4.27 24.44
CA GLY A 26 -26.01 4.51 23.21
C GLY A 26 -24.53 4.77 23.47
N ALA A 27 -23.71 4.65 22.42
CA ALA A 27 -22.26 4.65 22.55
C ALA A 27 -21.71 6.01 23.06
N LYS A 28 -22.20 7.12 22.52
CA LYS A 28 -21.78 8.47 22.89
C LYS A 28 -22.00 8.76 24.39
N ALA A 29 -23.21 8.53 24.89
CA ALA A 29 -23.51 8.76 26.30
C ALA A 29 -22.78 7.77 27.22
N ALA A 30 -22.66 6.50 26.81
CA ALA A 30 -21.91 5.50 27.57
C ALA A 30 -20.43 5.83 27.71
N HIS A 31 -19.79 6.31 26.63
CA HIS A 31 -18.41 6.78 26.70
C HIS A 31 -18.27 8.01 27.60
N LEU A 32 -19.20 8.96 27.57
CA LEU A 32 -19.17 10.12 28.46
C LEU A 32 -19.40 9.75 29.94
N ALA A 33 -20.34 8.84 30.23
CA ALA A 33 -20.57 8.33 31.59
C ALA A 33 -19.33 7.63 32.15
N ARG A 34 -18.66 6.84 31.33
CA ARG A 34 -17.39 6.17 31.67
C ARG A 34 -16.25 7.16 31.87
N ALA A 35 -16.14 8.16 30.99
CA ALA A 35 -15.15 9.22 31.11
C ALA A 35 -15.36 10.06 32.39
N ALA A 36 -16.60 10.36 32.75
CA ALA A 36 -16.96 11.09 33.97
C ALA A 36 -16.54 10.31 35.24
N GLU A 37 -16.78 9.00 35.29
CA GLU A 37 -16.32 8.15 36.39
C GLU A 37 -14.79 8.15 36.53
N ALA A 38 -14.07 8.16 35.41
CA ALA A 38 -12.62 8.24 35.38
C ALA A 38 -12.05 9.63 35.76
N GLY A 39 -12.92 10.60 36.12
CA GLY A 39 -12.53 11.95 36.50
C GLY A 39 -12.13 12.83 35.31
N LEU A 40 -12.45 12.44 34.07
CA LEU A 40 -12.27 13.30 32.90
C LEU A 40 -13.30 14.44 32.93
N PRO A 41 -13.00 15.61 32.34
CA PRO A 41 -13.81 16.80 32.50
C PRO A 41 -15.07 16.75 31.60
N VAL A 42 -16.03 15.93 31.98
CA VAL A 42 -17.31 15.73 31.26
C VAL A 42 -18.37 16.63 31.87
N LEU A 43 -19.23 17.21 31.02
CA LEU A 43 -20.38 17.98 31.48
C LEU A 43 -21.41 17.09 32.21
N PRO A 44 -22.04 17.57 33.28
CA PRO A 44 -23.15 16.87 33.90
C PRO A 44 -24.31 16.74 32.90
N GLY A 45 -25.22 15.80 33.13
CA GLY A 45 -26.36 15.59 32.27
C GLY A 45 -27.13 14.32 32.60
N PHE A 46 -28.09 14.00 31.75
CA PHE A 46 -28.86 12.77 31.81
C PHE A 46 -29.13 12.22 30.42
N VAL A 47 -29.52 10.95 30.37
CA VAL A 47 -29.85 10.21 29.16
C VAL A 47 -31.31 9.79 29.25
N LEU A 48 -32.06 9.99 28.17
CA LEU A 48 -33.41 9.47 28.01
C LEU A 48 -33.33 8.15 27.26
N VAL A 49 -33.81 7.09 27.93
CA VAL A 49 -33.75 5.72 27.44
C VAL A 49 -35.17 5.19 27.24
N PRO A 50 -35.49 4.52 26.12
CA PRO A 50 -36.76 3.80 25.98
C PRO A 50 -36.97 2.75 27.10
N ALA A 51 -38.13 2.73 27.74
CA ALA A 51 -38.41 1.86 28.89
C ALA A 51 -38.27 0.36 28.52
N GLU A 52 -38.57 0.00 27.27
CA GLU A 52 -38.41 -1.36 26.74
C GLU A 52 -36.94 -1.83 26.74
N LEU A 53 -35.99 -0.92 26.53
CA LEU A 53 -34.55 -1.19 26.66
C LEU A 53 -34.14 -1.36 28.13
N MET A 54 -34.77 -0.63 29.04
CA MET A 54 -34.53 -0.77 30.49
C MET A 54 -35.05 -2.11 31.03
N GLU A 55 -36.24 -2.54 30.58
CA GLU A 55 -36.84 -3.81 31.00
C GLU A 55 -36.08 -5.02 30.47
N SER A 56 -35.64 -4.99 29.22
CA SER A 56 -34.83 -6.07 28.62
C SER A 56 -33.46 -6.19 29.28
N ALA A 57 -32.78 -5.08 29.58
CA ALA A 57 -31.53 -5.08 30.35
C ALA A 57 -31.70 -5.64 31.78
N SER A 58 -32.86 -5.44 32.39
CA SER A 58 -33.16 -5.92 33.75
C SER A 58 -33.47 -7.42 33.83
N ARG A 59 -33.91 -8.04 32.71
CA ARG A 59 -34.25 -9.48 32.63
C ARG A 59 -33.10 -10.37 32.15
N GLY A 60 -31.98 -9.80 31.69
CA GLY A 60 -30.79 -10.56 31.28
C GLY A 60 -30.93 -11.38 29.98
N GLU A 61 -32.00 -11.18 29.19
CA GLU A 61 -32.24 -11.93 27.95
C GLU A 61 -31.57 -11.26 26.73
N PRO A 62 -30.81 -12.00 25.90
CA PRO A 62 -30.38 -11.53 24.59
C PRO A 62 -31.58 -11.50 23.64
N ARG A 63 -31.87 -10.35 23.04
CA ARG A 63 -32.96 -10.23 22.08
C ARG A 63 -32.59 -10.91 20.76
N ALA A 64 -33.36 -11.92 20.35
CA ALA A 64 -33.32 -12.44 18.98
C ALA A 64 -33.93 -11.41 18.01
N PRO A 65 -33.33 -11.14 16.83
CA PRO A 65 -33.89 -10.19 15.89
C PRO A 65 -35.07 -10.82 15.14
N GLY A 66 -36.28 -10.27 15.28
CA GLY A 66 -37.34 -10.47 14.27
C GLY A 66 -38.77 -10.75 14.70
N THR A 67 -39.14 -10.81 15.98
CA THR A 67 -40.55 -11.08 16.34
C THR A 67 -41.40 -9.81 16.48
N ARG A 68 -42.24 -9.55 15.48
CA ARG A 68 -43.44 -8.69 15.64
C ARG A 68 -44.36 -9.34 16.68
N ARG A 69 -44.69 -8.66 17.77
CA ARG A 69 -45.96 -8.91 18.48
C ARG A 69 -47.05 -8.07 17.79
N GLY A 70 -48.15 -8.73 17.41
CA GLY A 70 -49.29 -8.10 16.76
C GLY A 70 -50.05 -7.14 17.69
N PRO A 71 -51.01 -6.37 17.14
CA PRO A 71 -51.78 -5.38 17.89
C PRO A 71 -52.79 -6.11 18.78
N GLY A 72 -52.39 -6.37 20.02
CA GLY A 72 -53.25 -6.90 21.09
C GLY A 72 -53.19 -5.95 22.27
N GLU A 73 -54.37 -5.53 22.73
CA GLU A 73 -54.66 -4.55 23.77
C GLU A 73 -53.64 -4.48 24.91
N VAL A 74 -53.05 -3.30 25.09
CA VAL A 74 -52.29 -2.91 26.28
C VAL A 74 -53.18 -1.96 27.08
N PRO A 75 -53.35 -2.14 28.41
CA PRO A 75 -54.22 -1.28 29.21
C PRO A 75 -53.72 0.17 29.20
N ALA A 76 -54.68 1.10 29.15
CA ALA A 76 -54.46 2.54 29.24
C ALA A 76 -53.94 2.94 30.64
N ASP A 77 -52.73 3.51 30.69
CA ASP A 77 -52.30 4.52 31.67
C ASP A 77 -50.99 5.20 31.19
N PRO A 78 -51.04 6.43 30.63
CA PRO A 78 -49.88 7.12 30.07
C PRO A 78 -49.16 8.02 31.09
N LEU A 79 -47.82 8.06 31.04
CA LEU A 79 -46.91 8.92 31.83
C LEU A 79 -46.82 8.67 33.35
N ARG A 80 -46.05 7.67 33.76
CA ARG A 80 -45.46 7.65 35.13
C ARG A 80 -44.15 8.46 35.28
N SER A 81 -43.66 9.17 34.24
CA SER A 81 -42.31 9.80 34.25
C SER A 81 -42.22 11.28 33.85
N GLU A 82 -43.31 11.97 33.46
CA GLU A 82 -43.26 13.44 33.22
C GLU A 82 -42.74 14.24 34.43
N PRO A 83 -43.11 13.92 35.69
CA PRO A 83 -42.59 14.61 36.87
C PRO A 83 -41.07 14.47 37.02
N GLU A 84 -40.53 13.28 36.75
CA GLU A 84 -39.09 12.99 36.86
C GLU A 84 -38.29 13.65 35.74
N LEU A 85 -38.79 13.60 34.50
CA LEU A 85 -38.18 14.29 33.37
C LEU A 85 -38.20 15.80 33.57
N ARG A 86 -39.31 16.35 34.04
CA ARG A 86 -39.44 17.79 34.31
C ARG A 86 -38.57 18.23 35.47
N ARG A 87 -38.43 17.39 36.50
CA ARG A 87 -37.48 17.62 37.60
C ARG A 87 -36.03 17.63 37.10
N ALA A 88 -35.61 16.61 36.36
CA ALA A 88 -34.26 16.53 35.80
C ALA A 88 -33.95 17.70 34.85
N TRP A 89 -34.92 18.11 34.03
CA TRP A 89 -34.82 19.30 33.18
C TRP A 89 -34.67 20.57 34.02
N ARG A 90 -35.51 20.80 35.05
CA ARG A 90 -35.43 21.97 35.93
C ARG A 90 -34.08 22.06 36.63
N GLU A 91 -33.61 20.95 37.20
CA GLU A 91 -32.32 20.87 37.90
C GLU A 91 -31.14 21.16 36.96
N LEU A 92 -31.17 20.64 35.71
CA LEU A 92 -30.07 20.83 34.76
C LEU A 92 -30.07 22.21 34.09
N SER A 93 -31.27 22.72 33.77
CA SER A 93 -31.48 23.99 33.07
C SER A 93 -31.63 25.20 33.99
N ASP A 94 -31.67 25.01 35.31
CA ASP A 94 -31.99 26.07 36.27
C ASP A 94 -33.33 26.74 35.91
N ASP A 95 -34.38 25.92 35.82
CA ASP A 95 -35.73 26.30 35.39
C ASP A 95 -35.78 27.07 34.04
N GLY A 96 -34.90 26.68 33.11
CA GLY A 96 -34.83 27.23 31.75
C GLY A 96 -33.90 28.45 31.58
N GLN A 97 -33.26 28.94 32.64
CA GLN A 97 -32.28 30.03 32.55
C GLN A 97 -31.00 29.61 31.79
N ARG A 98 -30.60 28.35 31.94
CA ARG A 98 -29.46 27.75 31.27
C ARG A 98 -29.90 26.99 30.01
N PRO A 99 -29.38 27.33 28.82
CA PRO A 99 -29.65 26.57 27.61
C PRO A 99 -29.11 25.15 27.70
N LEU A 100 -29.82 24.21 27.10
CA LEU A 100 -29.43 22.81 27.01
C LEU A 100 -29.04 22.44 25.57
N VAL A 101 -28.30 21.34 25.44
CA VAL A 101 -28.05 20.64 24.19
C VAL A 101 -28.68 19.25 24.25
N VAL A 102 -29.38 18.87 23.18
CA VAL A 102 -30.07 17.59 23.06
C VAL A 102 -29.44 16.82 21.88
N ARG A 103 -28.77 15.70 22.18
CA ARG A 103 -27.92 14.95 21.25
C ARG A 103 -28.45 13.54 21.08
N SER A 104 -28.41 13.03 19.85
CA SER A 104 -28.60 11.61 19.59
C SER A 104 -27.48 10.77 20.22
N SER A 105 -27.83 9.59 20.71
CA SER A 105 -26.89 8.57 21.18
C SER A 105 -27.45 7.19 20.86
N SER A 106 -27.00 6.58 19.76
CA SER A 106 -27.38 5.19 19.44
C SER A 106 -26.27 4.19 19.78
N ALA A 107 -26.63 2.91 19.96
CA ALA A 107 -25.66 1.83 20.17
C ALA A 107 -24.73 1.61 18.95
N TRP A 108 -25.13 2.10 17.77
CA TRP A 108 -24.48 1.82 16.49
C TRP A 108 -23.77 3.04 15.88
N GLU A 109 -23.83 4.22 16.52
CA GLU A 109 -23.23 5.48 16.02
C GLU A 109 -21.70 5.46 16.04
N ASP A 110 -21.10 4.77 17.03
CA ASP A 110 -19.63 4.75 17.26
C ASP A 110 -19.04 3.32 17.20
N ALA A 111 -19.73 2.35 16.57
CA ALA A 111 -19.21 1.00 16.38
C ALA A 111 -18.10 0.98 15.31
N ALA A 112 -17.11 0.08 15.48
CA ALA A 112 -15.90 0.03 14.65
C ALA A 112 -16.15 -0.10 13.14
N ASP A 113 -17.31 -0.65 12.75
CA ASP A 113 -17.70 -0.97 11.37
C ASP A 113 -18.90 -0.13 10.86
N SER A 114 -19.26 0.98 11.52
CA SER A 114 -20.50 1.71 11.22
C SER A 114 -20.29 2.93 10.32
N SER A 115 -21.00 2.96 9.20
CA SER A 115 -21.12 4.10 8.27
C SER A 115 -22.19 5.12 8.68
N LEU A 116 -22.68 5.07 9.93
CA LEU A 116 -23.78 5.92 10.44
C LEU A 116 -23.31 7.21 11.15
N ALA A 117 -22.00 7.44 11.26
CA ALA A 117 -21.46 8.61 11.95
C ALA A 117 -21.90 9.92 11.27
N GLY A 118 -22.51 10.83 12.03
CA GLY A 118 -22.94 12.15 11.54
C GLY A 118 -24.32 12.20 10.87
N LEU A 119 -25.08 11.09 10.86
CA LEU A 119 -26.42 11.04 10.24
C LEU A 119 -27.58 11.48 11.16
N PHE A 120 -27.35 11.56 12.47
CA PHE A 120 -28.39 11.86 13.46
C PHE A 120 -28.37 13.32 13.91
N GLU A 121 -29.56 13.85 14.24
CA GLU A 121 -29.72 15.28 14.58
C GLU A 121 -29.23 15.59 16.00
N THR A 122 -28.63 16.78 16.16
CA THR A 122 -28.32 17.41 17.45
C THR A 122 -28.98 18.79 17.47
N VAL A 123 -29.69 19.13 18.55
CA VAL A 123 -30.36 20.42 18.72
C VAL A 123 -29.63 21.23 19.79
N LEU A 124 -29.14 22.40 19.39
CA LEU A 124 -28.42 23.36 20.24
C LEU A 124 -29.37 24.45 20.77
N ASP A 125 -28.93 25.17 21.82
CA ASP A 125 -29.60 26.33 22.42
C ASP A 125 -31.07 26.11 22.80
N VAL A 126 -31.37 24.96 23.40
CA VAL A 126 -32.72 24.56 23.78
C VAL A 126 -33.10 25.23 25.11
N ARG A 127 -34.15 26.05 25.10
CA ARG A 127 -34.58 26.89 26.23
C ARG A 127 -36.06 26.69 26.55
N GLY A 128 -36.40 26.62 27.83
CA GLY A 128 -37.78 26.39 28.24
C GLY A 128 -38.26 24.95 28.01
N TRP A 129 -39.40 24.61 28.62
CA TRP A 129 -39.93 23.24 28.63
C TRP A 129 -40.44 22.79 27.26
N SER A 130 -41.15 23.68 26.54
CA SER A 130 -41.73 23.35 25.23
C SER A 130 -40.64 22.98 24.22
N ASP A 131 -39.66 23.87 24.02
CA ASP A 131 -38.55 23.65 23.08
C ASP A 131 -37.73 22.41 23.45
N PHE A 132 -37.59 22.11 24.74
CA PHE A 132 -36.96 20.88 25.21
C PHE A 132 -37.71 19.63 24.75
N THR A 133 -39.02 19.56 24.97
CA THR A 133 -39.80 18.41 24.50
C THR A 133 -39.78 18.26 22.98
N ASP A 134 -39.80 19.38 22.24
CA ASP A 134 -39.72 19.37 20.78
C ASP A 134 -38.34 18.96 20.27
N ALA A 135 -37.26 19.41 20.92
CA ALA A 135 -35.90 18.99 20.62
C ALA A 135 -35.72 17.48 20.81
N VAL A 136 -36.23 16.92 21.93
CA VAL A 136 -36.21 15.46 22.19
C VAL A 136 -36.96 14.70 21.10
N ARG A 137 -38.18 15.14 20.75
CA ARG A 137 -38.97 14.51 19.67
C ARG A 137 -38.24 14.60 18.34
N ARG A 138 -37.60 15.73 18.03
CA ARG A 138 -36.85 15.94 16.79
C ARG A 138 -35.67 14.96 16.68
N VAL A 139 -34.89 14.80 17.74
CA VAL A 139 -33.80 13.82 17.81
C VAL A 139 -34.32 12.38 17.62
N LEU A 140 -35.39 11.99 18.32
CA LEU A 140 -35.99 10.66 18.18
C LEU A 140 -36.53 10.41 16.77
N ARG A 141 -37.12 11.43 16.12
CA ARG A 141 -37.58 11.33 14.72
C ARG A 141 -36.43 11.24 13.72
N SER A 142 -35.24 11.75 14.03
CA SER A 142 -34.08 11.65 13.13
C SER A 142 -33.63 10.20 12.93
N ALA A 143 -33.74 9.37 13.97
CA ALA A 143 -33.44 7.92 13.89
C ALA A 143 -34.32 7.20 12.86
N ARG A 144 -35.59 7.61 12.72
CA ARG A 144 -36.55 6.99 11.79
C ARG A 144 -36.37 7.38 10.33
N ARG A 145 -35.66 8.49 10.06
CA ARG A 145 -35.44 9.03 8.70
C ARG A 145 -34.17 8.50 8.03
N THR A 146 -33.34 7.76 8.75
CA THR A 146 -32.08 7.19 8.22
C THR A 146 -32.32 5.80 7.64
N PRO A 147 -31.91 5.47 6.40
CA PRO A 147 -32.10 4.14 5.82
C PRO A 147 -31.42 3.06 6.66
N ALA A 148 -32.07 1.91 6.85
CA ALA A 148 -31.43 0.75 7.47
C ALA A 148 -30.33 0.21 6.55
N ALA A 149 -29.07 0.52 6.84
CA ALA A 149 -27.95 -0.14 6.18
C ALA A 149 -27.97 -1.64 6.57
N ALA A 150 -28.16 -2.51 5.57
CA ALA A 150 -27.89 -3.95 5.62
C ALA A 150 -28.57 -4.79 6.73
N GLY A 151 -29.90 -4.95 6.65
CA GLY A 151 -30.57 -6.18 7.13
C GLY A 151 -30.69 -6.39 8.66
N ARG A 152 -30.66 -5.33 9.47
CA ARG A 152 -30.81 -5.44 10.94
C ARG A 152 -31.86 -4.49 11.51
N GLY A 153 -33.11 -4.98 11.66
CA GLY A 153 -34.16 -4.50 12.58
C GLY A 153 -34.63 -3.02 12.51
N PRO A 154 -35.81 -2.68 13.04
CA PRO A 154 -36.29 -1.30 13.05
C PRO A 154 -35.50 -0.42 14.04
N HIS A 155 -35.28 0.83 13.64
CA HIS A 155 -34.58 1.95 14.30
C HIS A 155 -35.16 2.39 15.67
N ALA A 156 -35.37 1.47 16.60
CA ALA A 156 -36.02 1.70 17.89
C ALA A 156 -35.05 2.00 19.07
N ASP A 157 -33.74 1.86 18.87
CA ASP A 157 -32.75 1.84 19.97
C ASP A 157 -31.99 3.18 20.16
N MET A 158 -32.64 4.32 19.84
CA MET A 158 -32.03 5.65 19.99
C MET A 158 -32.26 6.19 21.40
N ALA A 159 -31.18 6.43 22.14
CA ALA A 159 -31.20 7.19 23.38
C ALA A 159 -30.94 8.68 23.09
N VAL A 160 -31.36 9.56 24.01
CA VAL A 160 -31.17 11.01 23.88
C VAL A 160 -30.32 11.52 25.05
N LEU A 161 -29.14 12.05 24.74
CA LEU A 161 -28.26 12.67 25.71
C LEU A 161 -28.61 14.15 25.87
N VAL A 162 -28.80 14.60 27.11
CA VAL A 162 -29.10 15.99 27.46
C VAL A 162 -28.00 16.52 28.37
N GLN A 163 -27.37 17.62 27.97
CA GLN A 163 -26.30 18.29 28.72
C GLN A 163 -26.52 19.82 28.70
N PRO A 164 -25.90 20.59 29.62
CA PRO A 164 -25.85 22.04 29.51
C PRO A 164 -25.15 22.47 28.23
N MET A 165 -25.64 23.53 27.60
CA MET A 165 -24.93 24.16 26.48
C MET A 165 -23.82 25.07 27.02
N VAL A 166 -22.59 24.81 26.61
CA VAL A 166 -21.42 25.62 26.96
C VAL A 166 -21.13 26.60 25.83
N ARG A 167 -20.98 27.89 26.17
CA ARG A 167 -20.39 28.87 25.26
C ARG A 167 -18.87 28.68 25.24
N ALA A 168 -18.38 28.06 24.18
CA ALA A 168 -16.96 27.80 24.01
C ALA A 168 -16.23 29.09 23.59
N SER A 169 -15.10 29.37 24.23
CA SER A 169 -14.12 30.35 23.74
C SER A 169 -13.24 29.74 22.65
N VAL A 170 -12.83 28.48 22.82
CA VAL A 170 -12.06 27.72 21.81
C VAL A 170 -12.52 26.27 21.83
N GLY A 171 -12.82 25.72 20.66
CA GLY A 171 -13.34 24.37 20.48
C GLY A 171 -12.52 23.61 19.45
N GLY A 172 -12.61 22.28 19.47
CA GLY A 172 -11.90 21.50 18.47
C GLY A 172 -12.04 19.99 18.59
N VAL A 173 -11.29 19.32 17.74
CA VAL A 173 -11.15 17.86 17.68
C VAL A 173 -9.69 17.50 17.88
N MET A 174 -9.44 16.44 18.66
CA MET A 174 -8.11 15.96 18.99
C MET A 174 -8.00 14.46 18.77
N PHE A 175 -7.01 14.05 17.99
CA PHE A 175 -6.64 12.66 17.80
C PHE A 175 -5.41 12.31 18.65
N GLY A 176 -5.55 11.30 19.52
CA GLY A 176 -4.47 10.75 20.34
C GLY A 176 -3.37 10.01 19.54
N ALA A 177 -3.58 9.84 18.23
CA ALA A 177 -2.61 9.38 17.25
C ALA A 177 -2.78 10.20 15.96
N ASP A 178 -1.74 10.29 15.13
CA ASP A 178 -1.88 10.88 13.79
C ASP A 178 -2.68 9.94 12.88
N PRO A 179 -3.91 10.32 12.47
CA PRO A 179 -4.78 9.45 11.67
C PRO A 179 -4.28 9.29 10.22
N MET A 180 -3.50 10.24 9.69
CA MET A 180 -2.99 10.19 8.33
C MET A 180 -1.71 9.35 8.24
N ALA A 181 -0.79 9.52 9.19
CA ALA A 181 0.51 8.86 9.18
C ALA A 181 0.59 7.62 10.10
N GLY A 182 -0.51 7.24 10.76
CA GLY A 182 -0.57 6.10 11.68
C GLY A 182 0.31 6.26 12.91
N ARG A 183 0.64 7.49 13.29
CA ARG A 183 1.65 7.76 14.34
C ARG A 183 1.04 7.84 15.72
N ARG A 184 1.22 6.76 16.48
CA ARG A 184 0.86 6.70 17.91
C ARG A 184 1.75 7.53 18.84
N ASP A 185 2.86 8.08 18.33
CA ASP A 185 3.75 8.97 19.08
C ASP A 185 3.46 10.47 18.86
N ARG A 186 2.37 10.77 18.15
CA ARG A 186 1.90 12.12 17.85
C ARG A 186 0.46 12.30 18.31
N VAL A 187 0.15 13.53 18.72
CA VAL A 187 -1.21 13.99 18.98
C VAL A 187 -1.49 15.12 17.98
N VAL A 188 -2.62 15.04 17.30
CA VAL A 188 -3.05 16.04 16.31
C VAL A 188 -4.27 16.76 16.89
N ILE A 189 -4.20 18.09 16.99
CA ILE A 189 -5.27 18.92 17.55
C ILE A 189 -5.71 19.91 16.47
N SER A 190 -6.97 19.86 16.05
CA SER A 190 -7.58 20.86 15.18
C SER A 190 -8.49 21.77 16.02
N ALA A 191 -8.24 23.07 16.03
CA ALA A 191 -8.97 24.02 16.88
C ALA A 191 -9.51 25.21 16.10
N VAL A 192 -10.64 25.74 16.56
CA VAL A 192 -11.34 26.92 16.03
C VAL A 192 -11.76 27.85 17.17
N ASP A 193 -11.94 29.12 16.83
CA ASP A 193 -12.56 30.09 17.74
C ASP A 193 -14.07 29.79 17.86
N GLY A 194 -14.58 29.77 19.10
CA GLY A 194 -15.94 29.32 19.40
C GLY A 194 -16.07 27.80 19.58
N GLY A 195 -17.22 27.23 19.21
CA GLY A 195 -17.55 25.81 19.44
C GLY A 195 -16.95 24.82 18.43
N PRO A 196 -16.81 23.53 18.81
CA PRO A 196 -16.28 22.48 17.93
C PRO A 196 -17.20 22.14 16.76
N ASP A 197 -18.49 22.47 16.84
CA ASP A 197 -19.50 22.29 15.79
C ASP A 197 -19.10 22.96 14.48
N ARG A 198 -18.41 24.11 14.53
CA ARG A 198 -17.90 24.85 13.37
C ARG A 198 -16.81 24.11 12.59
N LEU A 199 -16.06 23.24 13.25
CA LEU A 199 -15.05 22.38 12.62
C LEU A 199 -15.70 21.10 12.07
N VAL A 200 -16.60 20.49 12.84
CA VAL A 200 -17.24 19.21 12.50
C VAL A 200 -18.19 19.33 11.30
N ASN A 201 -18.88 20.47 11.15
CA ASN A 201 -19.75 20.74 10.00
C ASN A 201 -18.99 21.23 8.75
N GLY A 202 -17.67 21.41 8.82
CA GLY A 202 -16.84 21.88 7.71
C GLY A 202 -16.99 23.36 7.35
N SER A 203 -17.67 24.17 8.17
CA SER A 203 -17.93 25.59 7.89
C SER A 203 -16.70 26.49 8.02
N VAL A 204 -15.68 26.08 8.77
CA VAL A 204 -14.44 26.85 9.00
C VAL A 204 -13.21 25.94 8.95
N GLN A 205 -12.16 26.39 8.26
CA GLN A 205 -10.83 25.76 8.37
C GLN A 205 -10.14 26.20 9.66
N GLY A 206 -10.06 25.30 10.64
CA GLY A 206 -9.35 25.54 11.91
C GLY A 206 -7.83 25.40 11.82
N VAL A 207 -7.15 25.70 12.92
CA VAL A 207 -5.70 25.55 13.07
C VAL A 207 -5.37 24.15 13.56
N ARG A 208 -4.48 23.45 12.85
CA ARG A 208 -4.01 22.11 13.18
C ARG A 208 -2.63 22.13 13.81
N TYR A 209 -2.51 21.63 15.04
CA TYR A 209 -1.28 21.48 15.78
C TYR A 209 -0.82 20.02 15.80
N HIS A 210 0.40 19.76 15.33
CA HIS A 210 1.02 18.44 15.45
C HIS A 210 1.99 18.43 16.63
N LEU A 211 1.70 17.65 17.66
CA LEU A 211 2.48 17.58 18.90
C LEU A 211 3.09 16.18 19.08
N THR A 212 4.27 16.11 19.70
CA THR A 212 4.74 14.87 20.35
C THR A 212 3.85 14.53 21.55
N ARG A 213 3.89 13.28 22.02
CA ARG A 213 3.31 12.88 23.32
C ARG A 213 3.82 13.68 24.53
N HIS A 214 4.97 14.36 24.41
CA HIS A 214 5.57 15.19 25.46
C HIS A 214 5.25 16.68 25.30
N GLY A 215 4.41 17.05 24.33
CA GLY A 215 3.98 18.44 24.10
C GLY A 215 4.96 19.32 23.33
N ARG A 216 6.07 18.77 22.82
CA ARG A 216 6.87 19.44 21.79
C ARG A 216 6.07 19.55 20.50
N GLN A 217 5.88 20.77 20.01
CA GLN A 217 5.28 21.07 18.71
C GLN A 217 6.23 20.69 17.58
N VAL A 218 5.69 20.02 16.56
CA VAL A 218 6.38 19.63 15.33
C VAL A 218 6.20 20.71 14.29
N HIS A 219 4.94 21.00 13.98
CA HIS A 219 4.51 22.07 13.10
C HIS A 219 3.04 22.42 13.38
N THR A 220 2.56 23.48 12.72
CA THR A 220 1.17 23.95 12.76
C THR A 220 0.73 24.33 11.34
N GLU A 221 -0.53 24.07 11.01
CA GLU A 221 -1.17 24.42 9.73
C GLU A 221 -2.45 25.24 9.99
N PRO A 222 -2.57 26.48 9.48
CA PRO A 222 -1.51 27.31 8.92
C PRO A 222 -0.47 27.70 10.00
N GLY A 223 0.73 28.13 9.58
CA GLY A 223 1.76 28.56 10.53
C GLY A 223 1.34 29.81 11.31
N GLU A 224 1.22 29.72 12.63
CA GLU A 224 0.87 30.86 13.49
C GLU A 224 2.10 31.47 14.21
N PRO A 225 2.25 32.81 14.26
CA PRO A 225 3.17 33.51 15.16
C PRO A 225 2.94 33.10 16.61
N ARG A 226 3.96 33.19 17.49
CA ARG A 226 3.83 32.76 18.89
C ARG A 226 2.73 33.49 19.66
N ASP A 227 2.48 34.74 19.30
CA ASP A 227 1.65 35.67 20.07
C ASP A 227 0.19 35.70 19.59
N ALA A 228 -0.09 35.06 18.45
CA ALA A 228 -1.43 34.96 17.85
C ALA A 228 -2.01 33.54 17.90
N ARG A 229 -1.44 32.64 18.73
CA ARG A 229 -1.85 31.24 18.76
C ARG A 229 -3.19 31.05 19.44
N LEU A 230 -4.14 30.49 18.70
CA LEU A 230 -5.44 30.08 19.23
C LEU A 230 -5.32 29.15 20.46
N LEU A 231 -4.36 28.21 20.44
CA LEU A 231 -4.05 27.34 21.57
C LEU A 231 -2.70 27.67 22.23
N ALA A 232 -2.77 28.45 23.31
CA ALA A 232 -1.64 28.69 24.22
C ALA A 232 -1.01 27.38 24.76
N ARG A 233 0.25 27.45 25.23
CA ARG A 233 0.98 26.27 25.75
C ARG A 233 0.22 25.56 26.89
N GLY A 234 -0.40 26.31 27.80
CA GLY A 234 -1.18 25.75 28.91
C GLY A 234 -2.36 24.90 28.45
N ARG A 235 -3.17 25.42 27.52
CA ARG A 235 -4.29 24.71 26.88
C ARG A 235 -3.82 23.41 26.20
N ARG A 236 -2.73 23.46 25.42
CA ARG A 236 -2.16 22.27 24.76
C ARG A 236 -1.71 21.20 25.74
N LEU A 237 -1.12 21.57 26.87
CA LEU A 237 -0.70 20.61 27.90
C LEU A 237 -1.91 19.96 28.60
N ARG A 238 -3.00 20.71 28.84
CA ARG A 238 -4.25 20.16 29.38
C ARG A 238 -4.89 19.17 28.40
N LEU A 239 -4.91 19.49 27.11
CA LEU A 239 -5.39 18.57 26.06
C LEU A 239 -4.54 17.31 25.95
N LEU A 240 -3.21 17.41 26.06
CA LEU A 240 -2.33 16.23 26.07
C LEU A 240 -2.56 15.33 27.29
N ARG A 241 -2.85 15.91 28.46
CA ARG A 241 -3.25 15.14 29.64
C ARG A 241 -4.58 14.44 29.39
N LEU A 242 -5.59 15.16 28.87
CA LEU A 242 -6.87 14.58 28.49
C LEU A 242 -6.73 13.41 27.51
N ALA A 243 -5.94 13.55 26.44
CA ALA A 243 -5.69 12.49 25.46
C ALA A 243 -5.06 11.24 26.11
N ARG A 244 -4.08 11.44 26.99
CA ARG A 244 -3.38 10.36 27.68
C ARG A 244 -4.30 9.64 28.66
N ASP A 245 -5.09 10.38 29.42
CA ASP A 245 -5.93 9.84 30.47
C ASP A 245 -7.15 9.12 29.84
N ALA A 246 -7.73 9.68 28.77
CA ALA A 246 -8.71 8.99 27.93
C ALA A 246 -8.13 7.72 27.28
N GLN A 247 -6.91 7.75 26.74
CA GLN A 247 -6.28 6.56 26.19
C GLN A 247 -6.09 5.44 27.22
N ARG A 248 -5.76 5.79 28.47
CA ARG A 248 -5.65 4.81 29.56
C ARG A 248 -6.99 4.18 29.89
N GLU A 249 -8.04 4.99 29.94
CA GLU A 249 -9.40 4.51 30.22
C GLU A 249 -9.90 3.62 29.09
N PHE A 250 -9.85 4.07 27.84
CA PHE A 250 -10.45 3.37 26.70
C PHE A 250 -9.51 2.34 26.02
N GLY A 251 -8.30 2.11 26.55
CA GLY A 251 -7.37 1.07 26.08
C GLY A 251 -6.66 1.35 24.74
N GLY A 252 -6.83 2.54 24.16
CA GLY A 252 -6.28 2.89 22.85
C GLY A 252 -6.39 4.39 22.53
N PRO A 253 -5.72 4.88 21.48
CA PRO A 253 -5.80 6.29 21.10
C PRO A 253 -7.23 6.66 20.73
N GLN A 254 -7.68 7.82 21.23
CA GLN A 254 -9.05 8.31 21.07
C GLN A 254 -9.10 9.49 20.09
N ASP A 255 -10.22 9.61 19.40
CA ASP A 255 -10.71 10.82 18.75
C ASP A 255 -11.64 11.55 19.73
N ILE A 256 -11.29 12.79 20.06
CA ILE A 256 -11.86 13.55 21.18
C ILE A 256 -12.38 14.90 20.67
N GLU A 257 -13.67 15.17 20.91
CA GLU A 257 -14.24 16.52 20.79
C GLU A 257 -14.10 17.26 22.11
N PHE A 258 -13.59 18.49 22.08
CA PHE A 258 -13.35 19.29 23.27
C PHE A 258 -13.74 20.76 23.08
N ALA A 259 -13.92 21.45 24.20
CA ALA A 259 -13.95 22.92 24.22
C ALA A 259 -13.40 23.50 25.52
N PHE A 260 -12.93 24.73 25.46
CA PHE A 260 -12.69 25.60 26.60
C PHE A 260 -13.86 26.56 26.74
N ASP A 261 -14.43 26.70 27.93
CA ASP A 261 -15.46 27.70 28.20
C ASP A 261 -14.86 29.11 28.37
N ALA A 262 -15.70 30.09 28.73
CA ALA A 262 -15.28 31.47 28.98
C ALA A 262 -14.35 31.59 30.20
N ASP A 263 -14.45 30.67 31.17
CA ASP A 263 -13.61 30.60 32.37
C ASP A 263 -12.34 29.75 32.15
N ASP A 264 -12.03 29.43 30.89
CA ASP A 264 -10.90 28.60 30.46
C ASP A 264 -10.91 27.17 31.03
N ARG A 265 -12.08 26.64 31.40
CA ARG A 265 -12.23 25.23 31.82
C ARG A 265 -12.38 24.34 30.58
N LEU A 266 -11.62 23.25 30.57
CA LEU A 266 -11.65 22.25 29.50
C LEU A 266 -12.83 21.32 29.72
N TRP A 267 -13.59 21.04 28.67
CA TRP A 267 -14.69 20.09 28.64
C TRP A 267 -14.49 19.06 27.53
N LEU A 268 -14.78 17.79 27.83
CA LEU A 268 -14.85 16.66 26.91
C LEU A 268 -16.30 16.49 26.45
N PHE A 269 -16.56 16.68 25.16
CA PHE A 269 -17.90 16.55 24.58
C PHE A 269 -18.14 15.20 23.91
N GLN A 270 -17.09 14.54 23.41
CA GLN A 270 -17.19 13.19 22.86
C GLN A 270 -15.82 12.52 22.88
N THR A 271 -15.80 11.20 23.04
CA THR A 271 -14.62 10.36 22.85
C THR A 271 -15.00 9.09 22.12
N ARG A 272 -14.19 8.67 21.15
CA ARG A 272 -14.37 7.43 20.40
C ARG A 272 -13.02 6.83 19.98
N PRO A 273 -12.90 5.50 19.81
CA PRO A 273 -11.65 4.89 19.37
C PRO A 273 -11.31 5.29 17.92
N ILE A 274 -10.02 5.49 17.63
CA ILE A 274 -9.56 5.69 16.25
C ILE A 274 -9.52 4.32 15.55
N THR A 275 -10.49 4.07 14.67
CA THR A 275 -10.68 2.76 14.00
C THR A 275 -9.79 2.59 12.76
N ALA A 276 -9.47 3.68 12.06
CA ALA A 276 -8.70 3.67 10.82
C ALA A 276 -7.28 4.25 11.00
N LEU A 277 -6.42 3.59 11.79
CA LEU A 277 -4.99 3.91 11.81
C LEU A 277 -4.27 3.07 10.75
N PRO A 278 -3.56 3.68 9.78
CA PRO A 278 -2.79 2.91 8.82
C PRO A 278 -1.71 2.08 9.55
N PRO A 279 -1.57 0.78 9.23
CA PRO A 279 -0.63 -0.09 9.90
C PRO A 279 0.79 0.42 9.65
N ARG A 280 1.62 0.44 10.70
CA ARG A 280 2.98 0.96 10.61
C ARG A 280 4.00 -0.17 10.63
N PRO A 281 4.98 -0.17 9.71
CA PRO A 281 6.06 -1.15 9.74
C PRO A 281 6.86 -1.05 11.03
N ALA A 282 7.25 -2.20 11.58
CA ALA A 282 8.15 -2.24 12.73
C ALA A 282 9.45 -1.47 12.43
N ARG A 283 10.06 -0.85 13.45
CA ARG A 283 11.29 -0.03 13.29
C ARG A 283 12.45 -0.78 12.61
N ARG A 284 12.48 -2.11 12.74
CA ARG A 284 13.48 -3.02 12.14
C ARG A 284 12.93 -3.84 10.97
N ALA A 285 11.72 -3.56 10.48
CA ALA A 285 11.15 -4.22 9.32
C ALA A 285 12.10 -4.10 8.11
N ARG A 286 12.12 -5.11 7.25
CA ARG A 286 12.97 -5.11 6.05
C ARG A 286 12.49 -4.04 5.09
N LEU A 287 13.44 -3.41 4.40
CA LEU A 287 13.13 -2.54 3.26
C LEU A 287 13.11 -3.43 2.02
N LEU A 288 11.91 -3.69 1.54
CA LEU A 288 11.64 -4.54 0.39
C LEU A 288 11.31 -3.67 -0.82
N GLY A 289 11.43 -4.24 -2.01
CA GLY A 289 10.98 -3.64 -3.26
C GLY A 289 11.05 -4.68 -4.39
N PRO A 290 10.45 -4.40 -5.56
CA PRO A 290 10.56 -5.27 -6.73
C PRO A 290 12.03 -5.55 -7.09
N GLY A 291 12.88 -4.52 -7.03
CA GLY A 291 14.33 -4.66 -7.22
C GLY A 291 14.70 -5.33 -8.56
N PRO A 292 15.89 -5.95 -8.66
CA PRO A 292 16.32 -6.63 -9.88
C PRO A 292 15.56 -7.93 -10.17
N VAL A 293 14.79 -8.45 -9.20
CA VAL A 293 14.05 -9.72 -9.39
C VAL A 293 12.77 -9.53 -10.19
N ALA A 294 12.26 -8.30 -10.29
CA ALA A 294 11.10 -7.96 -11.13
C ALA A 294 11.37 -8.17 -12.63
N GLU A 295 12.63 -8.05 -13.06
CA GLU A 295 13.04 -8.34 -14.44
C GLU A 295 12.85 -9.83 -14.80
N THR A 296 12.98 -10.72 -13.82
CA THR A 296 12.77 -12.17 -14.03
C THR A 296 11.33 -12.58 -13.76
N PHE A 297 10.66 -11.96 -12.78
CA PHE A 297 9.32 -12.29 -12.34
C PHE A 297 8.42 -11.03 -12.27
N PRO A 298 7.96 -10.54 -13.42
CA PRO A 298 7.11 -9.33 -13.47
C PRO A 298 5.67 -9.58 -12.96
N GLY A 299 5.20 -10.83 -13.08
CA GLY A 299 3.85 -11.25 -12.70
C GLY A 299 3.68 -11.71 -11.24
N VAL A 300 2.46 -12.15 -10.92
CA VAL A 300 2.14 -12.84 -9.67
C VAL A 300 2.45 -14.32 -9.82
N LEU A 301 3.34 -14.84 -8.99
CA LEU A 301 3.70 -16.25 -8.93
C LEU A 301 2.64 -17.05 -8.16
N GLN A 302 2.28 -18.21 -8.67
CA GLN A 302 1.50 -19.23 -7.95
C GLN A 302 2.40 -20.04 -6.99
N PRO A 303 1.82 -20.74 -5.98
CA PRO A 303 2.59 -21.50 -5.00
C PRO A 303 3.68 -22.42 -5.57
N LEU A 304 3.38 -23.15 -6.66
CA LEU A 304 4.36 -24.05 -7.27
C LEU A 304 5.49 -23.27 -7.95
N GLU A 305 5.17 -22.16 -8.60
CA GLU A 305 6.12 -21.29 -9.30
C GLU A 305 7.10 -20.63 -8.31
N GLU A 306 6.61 -20.23 -7.12
CA GLU A 306 7.46 -19.76 -6.02
C GLU A 306 8.49 -20.82 -5.63
N ASP A 307 8.02 -22.06 -5.46
CA ASP A 307 8.88 -23.15 -5.03
C ASP A 307 9.87 -23.53 -6.13
N LEU A 308 9.44 -23.58 -7.40
CA LEU A 308 10.26 -24.02 -8.52
C LEU A 308 11.32 -23.01 -8.94
N TRP A 309 11.02 -21.71 -8.87
CA TRP A 309 11.89 -20.69 -9.47
C TRP A 309 12.38 -19.64 -8.49
N LEU A 310 11.50 -19.11 -7.63
CA LEU A 310 11.90 -18.05 -6.69
C LEU A 310 12.76 -18.60 -5.55
N ALA A 311 12.42 -19.79 -5.02
CA ALA A 311 13.19 -20.41 -3.94
C ALA A 311 14.63 -20.75 -4.35
N PRO A 312 14.90 -21.39 -5.53
CA PRO A 312 16.25 -21.54 -6.06
C PRO A 312 16.99 -20.21 -6.27
N MET A 313 16.31 -19.17 -6.78
CA MET A 313 16.91 -17.84 -6.90
C MET A 313 17.33 -17.27 -5.54
N ALA A 314 16.45 -17.33 -4.53
CA ALA A 314 16.73 -16.85 -3.19
C ALA A 314 17.92 -17.61 -2.56
N HIS A 315 18.03 -18.92 -2.82
CA HIS A 315 19.16 -19.73 -2.40
C HIS A 315 20.45 -19.34 -3.11
N GLY A 316 20.46 -19.30 -4.45
CA GLY A 316 21.62 -18.91 -5.25
C GLY A 316 22.15 -17.52 -4.90
N LEU A 317 21.25 -16.55 -4.73
CA LEU A 317 21.60 -15.19 -4.33
C LEU A 317 22.18 -15.14 -2.92
N SER A 318 21.69 -15.98 -2.00
CA SER A 318 22.28 -16.12 -0.66
C SER A 318 23.71 -16.65 -0.73
N VAL A 319 23.99 -17.62 -1.61
CA VAL A 319 25.35 -18.13 -1.83
C VAL A 319 26.25 -17.04 -2.41
N ALA A 320 25.79 -16.31 -3.43
CA ALA A 320 26.55 -15.21 -4.03
C ALA A 320 26.88 -14.11 -3.01
N LEU A 321 25.90 -13.68 -2.20
CA LEU A 321 26.08 -12.67 -1.16
C LEU A 321 27.04 -13.10 -0.05
N ASP A 322 27.06 -14.40 0.28
CA ASP A 322 28.03 -14.97 1.22
C ASP A 322 29.45 -14.94 0.65
N ILE A 323 29.63 -15.40 -0.59
CA ILE A 323 30.92 -15.39 -1.30
C ILE A 323 31.46 -13.96 -1.41
N ALA A 324 30.60 -13.00 -1.76
CA ALA A 324 30.92 -11.57 -1.86
C ALA A 324 31.13 -10.86 -0.50
N GLY A 325 30.87 -11.54 0.63
CA GLY A 325 31.01 -10.96 1.97
C GLY A 325 29.99 -9.86 2.30
N ALA A 326 28.89 -9.76 1.55
CA ALA A 326 27.87 -8.73 1.71
C ALA A 326 27.11 -8.87 3.05
N ALA A 327 26.84 -10.11 3.49
CA ALA A 327 26.17 -10.41 4.75
C ALA A 327 26.66 -11.72 5.38
N PRO A 328 26.54 -11.89 6.71
CA PRO A 328 26.98 -13.11 7.38
C PRO A 328 26.05 -14.30 7.06
N ARG A 329 26.63 -15.50 6.89
CA ARG A 329 25.91 -16.78 6.69
C ARG A 329 24.72 -16.98 7.60
N ARG A 330 24.89 -16.69 8.90
CA ARG A 330 23.82 -16.83 9.91
C ARG A 330 22.61 -15.95 9.60
N ARG A 331 22.81 -14.77 9.01
CA ARG A 331 21.72 -13.89 8.58
C ARG A 331 21.07 -14.41 7.31
N LEU A 332 21.87 -14.79 6.31
CA LEU A 332 21.37 -15.30 5.02
C LEU A 332 20.55 -16.59 5.17
N ARG A 333 20.87 -17.44 6.14
CA ARG A 333 20.06 -18.63 6.49
C ARG A 333 18.71 -18.30 7.11
N ARG A 334 18.57 -17.15 7.78
CA ARG A 334 17.34 -16.74 8.47
C ARG A 334 16.48 -15.79 7.65
N VAL A 335 17.12 -15.02 6.77
CA VAL A 335 16.50 -13.93 6.04
C VAL A 335 16.85 -14.11 4.57
N PRO A 336 15.93 -14.66 3.77
CA PRO A 336 16.18 -14.82 2.35
C PRO A 336 16.27 -13.43 1.69
N PRO A 337 17.19 -13.25 0.73
CA PRO A 337 17.38 -11.98 0.03
C PRO A 337 16.22 -11.63 -0.91
N VAL A 338 15.44 -12.64 -1.30
CA VAL A 338 14.24 -12.52 -2.12
C VAL A 338 13.13 -13.30 -1.44
N THR A 339 11.91 -12.78 -1.52
CA THR A 339 10.70 -13.37 -0.95
C THR A 339 9.50 -13.00 -1.82
N THR A 340 8.30 -13.45 -1.48
CA THR A 340 7.06 -12.96 -2.10
C THR A 340 6.24 -12.13 -1.13
N VAL A 341 5.48 -11.20 -1.68
CA VAL A 341 4.41 -10.46 -1.00
C VAL A 341 3.19 -10.57 -1.90
N ASP A 342 2.14 -11.25 -1.42
CA ASP A 342 0.95 -11.60 -2.22
C ASP A 342 1.30 -12.27 -3.58
N GLY A 343 2.34 -13.10 -3.61
CA GLY A 343 2.83 -13.79 -4.81
C GLY A 343 3.69 -12.94 -5.76
N ARG A 344 3.86 -11.64 -5.51
CA ARG A 344 4.82 -10.82 -6.27
C ARG A 344 6.21 -10.96 -5.67
N ALA A 345 7.23 -11.14 -6.52
CA ALA A 345 8.63 -11.20 -6.09
C ALA A 345 9.08 -9.87 -5.46
N ALA A 346 9.75 -9.96 -4.31
CA ALA A 346 10.24 -8.81 -3.56
C ALA A 346 11.66 -9.09 -3.04
N ALA A 347 12.59 -8.18 -3.31
CA ALA A 347 13.96 -8.23 -2.87
C ALA A 347 14.21 -7.37 -1.62
N ASP A 348 15.11 -7.80 -0.74
CA ASP A 348 15.64 -6.95 0.35
C ASP A 348 16.65 -5.96 -0.24
N LEU A 349 16.18 -4.73 -0.47
CA LEU A 349 16.94 -3.68 -1.15
C LEU A 349 18.25 -3.33 -0.42
N ARG A 350 18.29 -3.46 0.92
CA ARG A 350 19.51 -3.16 1.69
C ARG A 350 20.51 -4.31 1.61
N LEU A 351 20.02 -5.55 1.60
CA LEU A 351 20.87 -6.72 1.50
C LEU A 351 21.51 -6.84 0.11
N LEU A 352 20.79 -6.45 -0.95
CA LEU A 352 21.30 -6.40 -2.32
C LEU A 352 22.09 -5.13 -2.64
N GLY A 353 22.20 -4.18 -1.69
CA GLY A 353 22.92 -2.92 -1.91
C GLY A 353 22.17 -1.89 -2.79
N ALA A 354 20.92 -2.16 -3.16
CA ALA A 354 20.05 -1.24 -3.90
C ALA A 354 19.55 -0.04 -3.06
N ALA A 355 19.69 -0.10 -1.72
CA ALA A 355 19.36 0.99 -0.84
C ALA A 355 20.48 1.27 0.20
N PRO A 356 20.75 2.55 0.53
CA PRO A 356 21.79 2.90 1.49
C PRO A 356 21.44 2.41 2.92
N PRO A 357 22.47 2.24 3.78
CA PRO A 357 22.27 1.84 5.17
C PRO A 357 21.42 2.87 5.94
N GLY A 358 20.58 2.37 6.85
CA GLY A 358 19.61 3.20 7.59
C GLY A 358 20.23 4.24 8.55
N SER A 359 21.49 4.08 8.95
CA SER A 359 22.23 5.06 9.76
C SER A 359 23.68 5.12 9.29
N ARG A 360 24.12 6.31 8.82
CA ARG A 360 25.51 6.55 8.40
C ARG A 360 26.48 6.49 9.59
N VAL A 361 26.07 7.03 10.74
CA VAL A 361 26.91 7.12 11.96
C VAL A 361 27.17 5.74 12.57
N LEU A 362 26.12 4.91 12.73
CA LEU A 362 26.27 3.55 13.26
C LEU A 362 26.99 2.62 12.26
N GLY A 363 26.92 2.94 10.96
CA GLY A 363 27.64 2.20 9.91
C GLY A 363 29.14 2.44 9.92
N LEU A 364 29.59 3.66 10.25
CA LEU A 364 31.00 4.02 10.41
C LEU A 364 31.65 3.35 11.62
N LEU A 365 30.89 3.19 12.72
CA LEU A 365 31.39 2.61 13.97
C LEU A 365 31.40 1.08 13.99
N ASN A 366 30.81 0.41 12.99
CA ASN A 366 30.79 -1.05 12.91
C ASN A 366 31.87 -1.55 11.94
N PRO A 367 32.99 -2.11 12.41
CA PRO A 367 34.07 -2.58 11.54
C PRO A 367 33.73 -3.89 10.81
N ALA A 368 32.71 -4.64 11.26
CA ALA A 368 32.42 -5.98 10.74
C ALA A 368 32.09 -6.03 9.23
N PRO A 369 31.33 -5.09 8.63
CA PRO A 369 31.11 -5.05 7.18
C PRO A 369 32.37 -4.71 6.37
N ALA A 370 33.28 -3.88 6.92
CA ALA A 370 34.54 -3.57 6.26
C ALA A 370 35.50 -4.77 6.29
N ALA A 371 35.65 -5.40 7.46
CA ALA A 371 36.47 -6.61 7.61
C ALA A 371 35.98 -7.78 6.73
N ARG A 372 34.66 -7.98 6.61
CA ARG A 372 34.10 -8.99 5.71
C ARG A 372 34.36 -8.68 4.23
N ARG A 373 34.24 -7.42 3.83
CA ARG A 373 34.56 -7.03 2.44
C ARG A 373 36.04 -7.14 2.14
N ALA A 374 36.91 -6.82 3.09
CA ALA A 374 38.37 -6.99 2.95
C ALA A 374 38.76 -8.48 2.80
N THR A 375 38.22 -9.36 3.65
CA THR A 375 38.44 -10.81 3.54
C THR A 375 37.81 -11.41 2.29
N ALA A 376 36.65 -10.91 1.87
CA ALA A 376 36.02 -11.30 0.62
C ALA A 376 36.79 -10.78 -0.60
N ALA A 377 37.50 -9.65 -0.52
CA ALA A 377 38.23 -9.09 -1.66
C ALA A 377 39.23 -10.08 -2.28
N TRP A 378 39.94 -10.86 -1.45
CA TRP A 378 40.84 -11.91 -1.95
C TRP A 378 40.08 -13.06 -2.64
N ARG A 379 38.96 -13.49 -2.07
CA ARG A 379 38.08 -14.51 -2.69
C ARG A 379 37.51 -14.00 -4.01
N MET A 380 37.04 -12.76 -4.04
CA MET A 380 36.47 -12.11 -5.21
C MET A 380 37.51 -11.87 -6.30
N GLY A 381 38.77 -11.62 -5.95
CA GLY A 381 39.89 -11.59 -6.89
C GLY A 381 40.10 -12.92 -7.60
N ARG A 382 40.13 -14.04 -6.85
CA ARG A 382 40.20 -15.39 -7.43
C ARG A 382 38.96 -15.75 -8.26
N VAL A 383 37.77 -15.43 -7.75
CA VAL A 383 36.51 -15.64 -8.46
C VAL A 383 36.52 -14.86 -9.78
N ARG A 384 36.98 -13.61 -9.81
CA ARG A 384 37.07 -12.82 -11.05
C ARG A 384 37.83 -13.55 -12.16
N THR A 385 38.93 -14.21 -11.83
CA THR A 385 39.78 -14.89 -12.81
C THR A 385 39.22 -16.24 -13.25
N THR A 386 38.51 -16.97 -12.38
CA THR A 386 38.03 -18.33 -12.69
C THR A 386 36.55 -18.39 -13.10
N LEU A 387 35.75 -17.37 -12.75
CA LEU A 387 34.30 -17.36 -12.97
C LEU A 387 33.89 -17.51 -14.45
N PRO A 388 34.57 -16.91 -15.44
CA PRO A 388 34.21 -17.14 -16.84
C PRO A 388 34.30 -18.62 -17.25
N ALA A 389 35.35 -19.32 -16.85
CA ALA A 389 35.51 -20.75 -17.12
C ALA A 389 34.45 -21.59 -16.38
N LEU A 390 34.22 -21.31 -15.09
CA LEU A 390 33.18 -21.99 -14.31
C LEU A 390 31.77 -21.77 -14.87
N ALA A 391 31.51 -20.59 -15.43
CA ALA A 391 30.25 -20.29 -16.08
C ALA A 391 30.09 -21.07 -17.39
N LEU A 392 31.15 -21.14 -18.21
CA LEU A 392 31.16 -21.95 -19.43
C LEU A 392 30.93 -23.43 -19.13
N ASP A 393 31.64 -24.00 -18.15
CA ASP A 393 31.47 -25.39 -17.74
C ASP A 393 30.02 -25.67 -17.27
N LEU A 394 29.47 -24.80 -16.41
CA LEU A 394 28.09 -24.94 -15.93
C LEU A 394 27.09 -24.84 -17.09
N THR A 395 27.28 -23.91 -18.04
CA THR A 395 26.40 -23.84 -19.21
C THR A 395 26.50 -25.07 -20.10
N ALA A 396 27.70 -25.62 -20.30
CA ALA A 396 27.90 -26.83 -21.09
C ALA A 396 27.28 -28.07 -20.44
N ASP A 397 27.36 -28.19 -19.11
CA ASP A 397 26.72 -29.28 -18.37
C ASP A 397 25.18 -29.19 -18.42
N VAL A 398 24.63 -27.98 -18.32
CA VAL A 398 23.18 -27.75 -18.51
C VAL A 398 22.75 -28.11 -19.92
N ASP A 399 23.48 -27.65 -20.94
CA ASP A 399 23.16 -27.92 -22.34
C ASP A 399 23.17 -29.43 -22.63
N ARG A 400 24.20 -30.13 -22.14
CA ARG A 400 24.31 -31.59 -22.27
C ARG A 400 23.10 -32.28 -21.64
N TYR A 401 22.77 -31.97 -20.39
CA TYR A 401 21.64 -32.56 -19.70
C TYR A 401 20.32 -32.29 -20.46
N LEU A 402 20.09 -31.05 -20.91
CA LEU A 402 18.88 -30.70 -21.66
C LEU A 402 18.78 -31.45 -23.00
N SER A 403 19.90 -31.68 -23.69
CA SER A 403 19.94 -32.41 -24.97
C SER A 403 19.67 -33.91 -24.85
N GLU A 404 19.91 -34.50 -23.68
CA GLU A 404 19.71 -35.92 -23.40
C GLU A 404 18.28 -36.25 -22.92
N LEU A 405 17.45 -35.23 -22.65
CA LEU A 405 16.07 -35.42 -22.23
C LEU A 405 15.19 -35.86 -23.41
N ALA A 406 14.47 -36.97 -23.22
CA ALA A 406 13.38 -37.36 -24.12
C ALA A 406 12.21 -36.37 -24.04
N ALA A 407 11.29 -36.46 -25.00
CA ALA A 407 10.08 -35.65 -24.95
C ALA A 407 9.27 -35.95 -23.67
N PRO A 408 8.67 -34.95 -22.99
CA PRO A 408 7.94 -35.17 -21.73
C PRO A 408 6.89 -36.29 -21.81
N ALA A 409 6.18 -36.39 -22.92
CA ALA A 409 5.16 -37.42 -23.16
C ALA A 409 5.72 -38.85 -23.12
N GLU A 410 6.99 -39.05 -23.46
CA GLU A 410 7.66 -40.34 -23.52
C GLU A 410 8.30 -40.74 -22.18
N MET A 411 8.43 -39.79 -21.25
CA MET A 411 9.11 -40.01 -19.98
C MET A 411 8.17 -40.61 -18.92
N LEU A 412 8.67 -41.49 -18.05
CA LEU A 412 7.94 -41.93 -16.85
C LEU A 412 7.77 -40.77 -15.85
N SER A 413 6.68 -40.78 -15.06
CA SER A 413 6.38 -39.70 -14.11
C SER A 413 7.49 -39.45 -13.08
N GLY A 414 8.17 -40.52 -12.63
CA GLY A 414 9.34 -40.40 -11.75
C GLY A 414 10.54 -39.71 -12.42
N ARG A 415 10.74 -39.91 -13.74
CA ARG A 415 11.79 -39.21 -14.50
C ARG A 415 11.43 -37.73 -14.73
N LEU A 416 10.15 -37.42 -14.95
CA LEU A 416 9.68 -36.02 -15.01
C LEU A 416 10.00 -35.29 -13.69
N LEU A 417 9.64 -35.88 -12.54
CA LEU A 417 9.96 -35.32 -11.24
C LEU A 417 11.46 -35.19 -10.98
N ALA A 418 12.26 -36.20 -11.35
CA ALA A 418 13.70 -36.15 -11.21
C ALA A 418 14.29 -34.98 -12.01
N ALA A 419 13.83 -34.75 -13.25
CA ALA A 419 14.25 -33.61 -14.06
C ALA A 419 13.84 -32.27 -13.44
N VAL A 420 12.63 -32.16 -12.88
CA VAL A 420 12.18 -30.94 -12.19
C VAL A 420 13.02 -30.68 -10.92
N SER A 421 13.33 -31.72 -10.16
CA SER A 421 14.17 -31.67 -8.96
C SER A 421 15.62 -31.25 -9.27
N TRP A 422 16.20 -31.82 -10.34
CA TRP A 422 17.48 -31.39 -10.88
C TRP A 422 17.43 -29.91 -11.27
N GLY A 423 16.36 -29.49 -11.97
CA GLY A 423 16.13 -28.09 -12.35
C GLY A 423 16.19 -27.13 -11.16
N ARG A 424 15.55 -27.47 -10.04
CA ARG A 424 15.58 -26.65 -8.81
C ARG A 424 17.00 -26.50 -8.25
N THR A 425 17.79 -27.57 -8.34
CA THR A 425 19.18 -27.60 -7.85
C THR A 425 20.09 -26.77 -8.74
N VAL A 426 20.04 -26.99 -10.05
CA VAL A 426 20.91 -26.29 -11.01
C VAL A 426 20.56 -24.81 -11.14
N LEU A 427 19.27 -24.43 -11.03
CA LEU A 427 18.86 -23.01 -10.98
C LEU A 427 19.53 -22.26 -9.84
N SER A 428 19.72 -22.89 -8.68
CA SER A 428 20.43 -22.25 -7.57
C SER A 428 21.89 -21.94 -7.93
N ALA A 429 22.57 -22.86 -8.62
CA ALA A 429 23.94 -22.67 -9.08
C ALA A 429 24.03 -21.58 -10.17
N LEU A 430 23.12 -21.63 -11.15
CA LEU A 430 23.03 -20.65 -12.23
C LEU A 430 22.79 -19.23 -11.68
N HIS A 431 21.84 -19.05 -10.75
CA HIS A 431 21.58 -17.75 -10.13
C HIS A 431 22.76 -17.25 -9.29
N ALA A 432 23.46 -18.15 -8.58
CA ALA A 432 24.65 -17.76 -7.81
C ALA A 432 25.77 -17.23 -8.72
N GLN A 433 26.09 -17.95 -9.80
CA GLN A 433 27.13 -17.54 -10.73
C GLN A 433 26.72 -16.31 -11.57
N GLU A 434 25.45 -16.20 -11.97
CA GLU A 434 24.93 -15.01 -12.68
C GLU A 434 25.09 -13.76 -11.82
N SER A 435 24.73 -13.85 -10.55
CA SER A 435 24.83 -12.74 -9.60
C SER A 435 26.28 -12.36 -9.31
N LEU A 436 27.19 -13.35 -9.18
CA LEU A 436 28.62 -13.10 -9.05
C LEU A 436 29.22 -12.47 -10.32
N ALA A 437 28.79 -12.94 -11.50
CA ALA A 437 29.27 -12.41 -12.78
C ALA A 437 28.88 -10.94 -12.92
N GLY A 438 27.64 -10.59 -12.58
CA GLY A 438 27.16 -9.21 -12.53
C GLY A 438 27.92 -8.33 -11.53
N ALA A 439 28.37 -8.88 -10.40
CA ALA A 439 29.10 -8.14 -9.38
C ALA A 439 30.59 -7.92 -9.72
N VAL A 440 31.21 -8.79 -10.54
CA VAL A 440 32.67 -8.89 -10.66
C VAL A 440 33.23 -8.65 -12.05
N LEU A 441 32.53 -9.09 -13.10
CA LEU A 441 33.08 -9.11 -14.46
C LEU A 441 32.86 -7.79 -15.22
N GLY A 442 32.14 -6.82 -14.65
CA GLY A 442 31.87 -5.54 -15.31
C GLY A 442 30.90 -5.66 -16.50
N GLN A 443 30.76 -4.57 -17.27
CA GLN A 443 29.92 -4.54 -18.46
C GLN A 443 30.65 -5.27 -19.62
N GLY A 444 30.02 -6.28 -20.19
CA GLY A 444 30.51 -6.99 -21.38
C GLY A 444 30.36 -6.19 -22.67
N SER A 445 30.61 -6.83 -23.81
CA SER A 445 30.66 -6.28 -25.18
C SER A 445 29.34 -5.71 -25.74
N GLY A 446 28.36 -5.37 -24.90
CA GLY A 446 27.01 -4.96 -25.29
C GLY A 446 26.08 -6.13 -25.61
N ALA A 447 26.59 -7.23 -26.16
CA ALA A 447 25.77 -8.38 -26.56
C ALA A 447 24.97 -8.98 -25.40
N THR A 448 23.65 -9.10 -25.60
CA THR A 448 22.71 -9.59 -24.60
C THR A 448 21.79 -10.69 -25.14
N ALA A 449 21.26 -11.55 -24.25
CA ALA A 449 20.43 -12.69 -24.68
C ALA A 449 19.11 -12.27 -25.37
N VAL A 450 18.44 -11.22 -24.86
CA VAL A 450 17.23 -10.65 -25.49
C VAL A 450 17.59 -9.91 -26.78
N GLY A 451 18.75 -9.23 -26.85
CA GLY A 451 19.20 -8.59 -28.09
C GLY A 451 19.35 -9.62 -29.22
N GLU A 452 19.97 -10.75 -28.91
CA GLU A 452 20.05 -11.91 -29.80
C GLU A 452 18.65 -12.46 -30.14
N ALA A 453 17.77 -12.59 -29.15
CA ALA A 453 16.41 -13.06 -29.37
C ALA A 453 15.58 -12.12 -30.25
N LEU A 454 15.73 -10.80 -30.12
CA LEU A 454 15.06 -9.83 -30.97
C LEU A 454 15.57 -9.90 -32.41
N ALA A 455 16.88 -10.08 -32.60
CA ALA A 455 17.46 -10.25 -33.94
C ALA A 455 16.90 -11.52 -34.61
N VAL A 456 16.88 -12.65 -33.88
CA VAL A 456 16.32 -13.91 -34.37
C VAL A 456 14.82 -13.79 -34.64
N LEU A 457 14.07 -13.10 -33.77
CA LEU A 457 12.65 -12.90 -33.97
C LEU A 457 12.37 -12.02 -35.20
N ALA A 458 13.15 -10.96 -35.42
CA ALA A 458 12.99 -10.07 -36.56
C ALA A 458 13.21 -10.82 -37.89
N GLU A 459 14.16 -11.74 -37.94
CA GLU A 459 14.46 -12.57 -39.12
C GLU A 459 13.42 -13.68 -39.33
N ALA A 460 13.14 -14.49 -38.30
CA ALA A 460 12.34 -15.71 -38.45
C ALA A 460 10.82 -15.47 -38.50
N ARG A 461 10.33 -14.36 -37.93
CA ARG A 461 8.89 -14.07 -37.81
C ARG A 461 8.18 -13.89 -39.16
N ALA A 462 8.91 -13.49 -40.19
CA ALA A 462 8.34 -13.35 -41.53
C ALA A 462 7.89 -14.70 -42.11
N ASP A 463 8.60 -15.77 -41.76
CA ASP A 463 8.42 -17.10 -42.35
C ASP A 463 7.59 -18.04 -41.45
N GLU A 464 7.58 -17.83 -40.13
CA GLU A 464 6.82 -18.65 -39.18
C GLU A 464 6.00 -17.75 -38.22
N PRO A 465 4.66 -17.69 -38.39
CA PRO A 465 3.81 -16.90 -37.50
C PRO A 465 3.51 -17.59 -36.16
N ASP A 466 3.71 -18.91 -36.03
CA ASP A 466 3.42 -19.66 -34.81
C ASP A 466 4.56 -19.55 -33.76
N ASP A 467 4.26 -18.91 -32.63
CA ASP A 467 5.18 -18.72 -31.51
C ASP A 467 5.74 -20.05 -30.97
N ALA A 468 4.94 -21.11 -30.91
CA ALA A 468 5.38 -22.39 -30.34
C ALA A 468 6.46 -23.04 -31.21
N ARG A 469 6.29 -22.99 -32.54
CA ARG A 469 7.26 -23.49 -33.51
C ARG A 469 8.53 -22.65 -33.54
N LEU A 470 8.38 -21.32 -33.49
CA LEU A 470 9.51 -20.40 -33.39
C LEU A 470 10.36 -20.69 -32.16
N ILE A 471 9.75 -20.82 -30.98
CA ILE A 471 10.48 -21.10 -29.73
C ILE A 471 11.16 -22.47 -29.78
N ALA A 472 10.50 -23.48 -30.34
CA ALA A 472 11.08 -24.82 -30.47
C ALA A 472 12.32 -24.82 -31.38
N ARG A 473 12.29 -24.05 -32.47
CA ARG A 473 13.44 -23.90 -33.39
C ARG A 473 14.51 -22.96 -32.83
N HIS A 474 14.11 -21.93 -32.10
CA HIS A 474 14.98 -20.88 -31.56
C HIS A 474 14.73 -20.64 -30.07
N PRO A 475 15.26 -21.49 -29.17
CA PRO A 475 15.05 -21.37 -27.73
C PRO A 475 15.57 -20.06 -27.10
N VAL A 476 16.38 -19.28 -27.82
CA VAL A 476 16.82 -17.95 -27.37
C VAL A 476 15.65 -16.98 -27.18
N LEU A 477 14.53 -17.21 -27.89
CA LEU A 477 13.29 -16.43 -27.77
C LEU A 477 12.66 -16.51 -26.37
N LEU A 478 12.97 -17.53 -25.57
CA LEU A 478 12.52 -17.64 -24.18
C LEU A 478 13.03 -16.53 -23.27
N SER A 479 14.07 -15.80 -23.70
CA SER A 479 14.57 -14.61 -22.99
C SER A 479 13.60 -13.41 -23.09
N LEU A 480 12.69 -13.40 -24.07
CA LEU A 480 11.66 -12.36 -24.24
C LEU A 480 10.41 -12.60 -23.39
N LEU A 481 10.29 -13.79 -22.79
CA LEU A 481 9.09 -14.24 -22.10
C LEU A 481 9.38 -14.53 -20.63
N PRO A 482 8.49 -14.18 -19.69
CA PRO A 482 8.62 -14.60 -18.29
C PRO A 482 8.36 -16.10 -18.13
N PRO A 483 8.87 -16.74 -17.05
CA PRO A 483 8.49 -18.11 -16.71
C PRO A 483 7.00 -18.17 -16.32
N ALA A 484 6.28 -19.18 -16.81
CA ALA A 484 4.88 -19.42 -16.45
C ALA A 484 4.52 -20.90 -16.60
N LEU A 485 3.84 -21.47 -15.59
CA LEU A 485 3.23 -22.79 -15.69
C LEU A 485 1.94 -22.72 -16.50
N GLY A 486 1.20 -21.61 -16.32
CA GLY A 486 -0.01 -21.28 -17.06
C GLY A 486 0.25 -20.82 -18.50
N PRO A 487 -0.77 -20.21 -19.15
CA PRO A 487 -0.65 -19.71 -20.51
C PRO A 487 0.46 -18.66 -20.62
N ARG A 488 1.24 -18.74 -21.69
CA ARG A 488 2.31 -17.79 -21.99
C ARG A 488 1.74 -16.54 -22.67
N PRO A 489 2.31 -15.36 -22.41
CA PRO A 489 2.06 -14.21 -23.28
C PRO A 489 2.61 -14.50 -24.69
N PRO A 490 1.98 -13.96 -25.74
CA PRO A 490 2.50 -14.08 -27.09
C PRO A 490 3.85 -13.38 -27.23
N LEU A 491 4.69 -13.89 -28.13
CA LEU A 491 5.92 -13.20 -28.52
C LEU A 491 5.56 -11.88 -29.22
N PRO A 492 6.48 -10.91 -29.21
CA PRO A 492 6.29 -9.63 -29.91
C PRO A 492 5.97 -9.84 -31.40
N GLY A 493 5.05 -9.02 -31.94
CA GLY A 493 4.54 -9.16 -33.31
C GLY A 493 5.61 -9.01 -34.38
N ARG A 494 6.17 -7.82 -34.59
CA ARG A 494 7.34 -7.58 -35.45
C ARG A 494 8.25 -6.54 -34.79
N PRO A 495 9.34 -6.95 -34.12
CA PRO A 495 10.31 -5.98 -33.62
C PRO A 495 10.98 -5.27 -34.82
N ALA A 496 11.34 -4.00 -34.66
CA ALA A 496 12.19 -3.32 -35.65
C ALA A 496 13.53 -4.06 -35.76
N LEU A 497 14.13 -4.14 -36.96
CA LEU A 497 15.41 -4.82 -37.17
C LEU A 497 16.49 -4.28 -36.21
N THR A 498 16.98 -5.14 -35.33
CA THR A 498 17.86 -4.79 -34.21
C THR A 498 19.34 -5.11 -34.46
N GLY A 499 19.62 -5.93 -35.48
CA GLY A 499 20.94 -6.45 -35.83
C GLY A 499 20.82 -7.82 -36.51
N VAL A 500 21.97 -8.41 -36.87
CA VAL A 500 22.04 -9.78 -37.41
C VAL A 500 22.30 -10.75 -36.25
N PRO A 501 21.59 -11.90 -36.16
CA PRO A 501 21.86 -12.91 -35.15
C PRO A 501 23.33 -13.35 -35.14
N ARG A 502 23.97 -13.36 -33.97
CA ARG A 502 25.39 -13.73 -33.82
C ARG A 502 25.56 -15.13 -33.25
N GLY A 503 24.49 -15.73 -32.74
CA GLY A 503 24.49 -17.01 -32.06
C GLY A 503 24.72 -16.92 -30.55
N THR A 504 24.12 -17.86 -29.82
CA THR A 504 24.15 -17.90 -28.35
C THR A 504 25.52 -18.21 -27.75
N ALA A 505 26.46 -18.73 -28.56
CA ALA A 505 27.83 -19.06 -28.15
C ALA A 505 28.70 -17.81 -27.91
N VAL A 506 28.34 -16.67 -28.50
CA VAL A 506 29.08 -15.41 -28.39
C VAL A 506 28.62 -14.57 -27.18
N LEU A 507 27.59 -15.04 -26.47
CA LEU A 507 27.05 -14.32 -25.31
C LEU A 507 28.09 -14.23 -24.18
N PRO A 508 28.23 -13.07 -23.52
CA PRO A 508 29.02 -12.94 -22.32
C PRO A 508 28.57 -13.94 -21.24
N ALA A 509 29.49 -14.38 -20.38
CA ALA A 509 29.22 -15.41 -19.35
C ALA A 509 27.93 -15.16 -18.55
N ARG A 510 27.67 -13.91 -18.14
CA ARG A 510 26.44 -13.54 -17.42
C ARG A 510 25.17 -13.76 -18.24
N GLU A 511 25.18 -13.38 -19.51
CA GLU A 511 24.04 -13.51 -20.42
C GLU A 511 23.82 -14.97 -20.83
N GLY A 512 24.90 -15.73 -21.02
CA GLY A 512 24.83 -17.18 -21.24
C GLY A 512 24.17 -17.90 -20.06
N LEU A 513 24.57 -17.60 -18.82
CA LEU A 513 23.95 -18.14 -17.61
C LEU A 513 22.46 -17.78 -17.50
N ARG A 514 22.09 -16.52 -17.78
CA ARG A 514 20.68 -16.06 -17.78
C ARG A 514 19.84 -16.82 -18.80
N LEU A 515 20.38 -17.07 -19.98
CA LEU A 515 19.69 -17.85 -21.00
C LEU A 515 19.44 -19.29 -20.52
N ARG A 516 20.43 -19.94 -19.90
CA ARG A 516 20.26 -21.30 -19.35
C ARG A 516 19.28 -21.33 -18.18
N VAL A 517 19.20 -20.28 -17.36
CA VAL A 517 18.13 -20.12 -16.35
C VAL A 517 16.76 -20.22 -17.03
N ARG A 518 16.53 -19.47 -18.12
CA ARG A 518 15.25 -19.51 -18.85
C ARG A 518 14.96 -20.88 -19.46
N TRP A 519 15.97 -21.54 -20.02
CA TRP A 519 15.81 -22.89 -20.59
C TRP A 519 15.46 -23.94 -19.53
N VAL A 520 16.12 -23.90 -18.37
CA VAL A 520 15.80 -24.81 -17.26
C VAL A 520 14.40 -24.55 -16.71
N GLN A 521 13.99 -23.28 -16.59
CA GLN A 521 12.63 -22.92 -16.16
C GLN A 521 11.58 -23.42 -17.16
N GLU A 522 11.85 -23.30 -18.46
CA GLU A 522 11.00 -23.81 -19.53
C GLU A 522 10.91 -25.34 -19.52
N MET A 523 12.05 -26.03 -19.35
CA MET A 523 12.08 -27.48 -19.18
C MET A 523 11.21 -27.90 -17.98
N GLN A 524 11.37 -27.27 -16.82
CA GLN A 524 10.53 -27.56 -15.65
C GLN A 524 9.05 -27.34 -15.95
N ALA A 525 8.69 -26.26 -16.64
CA ALA A 525 7.31 -25.99 -17.01
C ALA A 525 6.75 -27.08 -17.94
N ALA A 526 7.52 -27.52 -18.94
CA ALA A 526 7.11 -28.60 -19.83
C ALA A 526 6.87 -29.93 -19.08
N MET A 527 7.79 -30.30 -18.16
CA MET A 527 7.64 -31.51 -17.34
C MET A 527 6.44 -31.42 -16.39
N VAL A 528 6.20 -30.27 -15.78
CA VAL A 528 5.05 -30.05 -14.89
C VAL A 528 3.73 -30.05 -15.67
N ARG A 529 3.67 -29.49 -16.88
CA ARG A 529 2.46 -29.55 -17.71
C ARG A 529 2.14 -30.97 -18.17
N GLU A 530 3.15 -31.78 -18.44
CA GLU A 530 2.96 -33.22 -18.69
C GLU A 530 2.38 -33.92 -17.46
N LEU A 531 2.94 -33.68 -16.26
CA LEU A 531 2.39 -34.23 -15.02
C LEU A 531 0.93 -33.78 -14.79
N ALA A 532 0.61 -32.52 -15.07
CA ALA A 532 -0.75 -32.00 -14.97
C ALA A 532 -1.70 -32.75 -15.91
N ARG A 533 -1.30 -32.95 -17.17
CA ARG A 533 -2.10 -33.72 -18.14
C ARG A 533 -2.35 -35.15 -17.66
N ARG A 534 -1.35 -35.82 -17.09
CA ARG A 534 -1.50 -37.18 -16.56
C ARG A 534 -2.44 -37.24 -15.36
N LEU A 535 -2.33 -36.29 -14.43
CA LEU A 535 -3.21 -36.21 -13.27
C LEU A 535 -4.66 -35.90 -13.67
N THR A 536 -4.87 -35.05 -14.67
CA THR A 536 -6.20 -34.80 -15.23
C THR A 536 -6.76 -36.02 -15.95
N ALA A 537 -5.94 -36.73 -16.73
CA ALA A 537 -6.36 -37.98 -17.38
C ALA A 537 -6.69 -39.10 -16.39
N ALA A 538 -6.10 -39.06 -15.18
CA ALA A 538 -6.41 -39.96 -14.08
C ALA A 538 -7.57 -39.47 -13.19
N GLU A 539 -8.29 -38.41 -13.59
CA GLU A 539 -9.41 -37.82 -12.85
C GLU A 539 -9.04 -37.32 -11.44
N LEU A 540 -7.75 -37.03 -11.21
CA LEU A 540 -7.27 -36.46 -9.95
C LEU A 540 -7.29 -34.92 -9.96
N LEU A 541 -7.23 -34.30 -11.15
CA LEU A 541 -7.30 -32.85 -11.33
C LEU A 541 -8.39 -32.47 -12.34
N ASP A 542 -9.35 -31.63 -11.93
CA ASP A 542 -10.41 -31.13 -12.80
C ASP A 542 -9.90 -30.21 -13.93
N ASP A 543 -8.84 -29.45 -13.65
CA ASP A 543 -8.23 -28.51 -14.60
C ASP A 543 -6.70 -28.59 -14.46
N PRO A 544 -5.94 -28.83 -15.55
CA PRO A 544 -4.49 -28.91 -15.51
C PRO A 544 -3.82 -27.64 -14.99
N ALA A 545 -4.44 -26.46 -15.12
CA ALA A 545 -3.88 -25.21 -14.59
C ALA A 545 -3.82 -25.20 -13.05
N ARG A 546 -4.63 -26.01 -12.37
CA ARG A 546 -4.66 -26.10 -10.90
C ARG A 546 -3.39 -26.70 -10.31
N ILE A 547 -2.56 -27.38 -11.12
CA ILE A 547 -1.25 -27.88 -10.67
C ILE A 547 -0.37 -26.76 -10.09
N ALA A 548 -0.51 -25.53 -10.60
CA ALA A 548 0.26 -24.38 -10.14
C ALA A 548 -0.08 -23.97 -8.69
N LEU A 549 -1.23 -24.40 -8.16
CA LEU A 549 -1.71 -24.13 -6.79
C LEU A 549 -1.09 -25.06 -5.75
N LEU A 550 -0.41 -26.13 -6.19
CA LEU A 550 0.31 -27.04 -5.31
C LEU A 550 1.62 -26.42 -4.84
N ARG A 551 2.11 -26.87 -3.68
CA ARG A 551 3.51 -26.73 -3.29
C ARG A 551 4.34 -27.86 -3.88
N TRP A 552 5.64 -27.65 -4.00
CA TRP A 552 6.56 -28.68 -4.51
C TRP A 552 6.45 -30.00 -3.72
N ALA A 553 6.35 -29.91 -2.39
CA ALA A 553 6.19 -31.08 -1.52
C ALA A 553 4.87 -31.85 -1.80
N GLU A 554 3.79 -31.14 -2.12
CA GLU A 554 2.49 -31.72 -2.45
C GLU A 554 2.54 -32.40 -3.83
N LEU A 555 3.19 -31.76 -4.82
CA LEU A 555 3.40 -32.37 -6.14
C LEU A 555 4.22 -33.66 -6.05
N THR A 556 5.30 -33.66 -5.26
CA THR A 556 6.10 -34.88 -5.04
C THR A 556 5.30 -35.96 -4.31
N ALA A 557 4.51 -35.60 -3.31
CA ALA A 557 3.68 -36.55 -2.58
C ALA A 557 2.59 -37.18 -3.48
N ALA A 558 1.95 -36.38 -4.34
CA ALA A 558 0.96 -36.84 -5.28
C ALA A 558 1.56 -37.84 -6.29
N ALA A 559 2.74 -37.55 -6.81
CA ALA A 559 3.44 -38.44 -7.74
C ALA A 559 4.01 -39.71 -7.06
N ASP A 560 4.26 -39.68 -5.75
CA ASP A 560 4.55 -40.86 -4.93
C ASP A 560 3.28 -41.68 -4.59
N GLY A 561 2.10 -41.30 -5.10
CA GLY A 561 0.83 -41.99 -4.86
C GLY A 561 0.16 -41.66 -3.54
N LYS A 562 0.59 -40.61 -2.82
CA LYS A 562 0.00 -40.20 -1.52
C LYS A 562 -1.27 -39.35 -1.68
N GLY A 563 -1.75 -39.16 -2.92
CA GLY A 563 -2.92 -38.35 -3.24
C GLY A 563 -2.63 -36.84 -3.29
N LEU A 564 -3.62 -36.09 -3.76
CA LEU A 564 -3.61 -34.62 -3.77
C LEU A 564 -4.16 -34.06 -2.45
N PRO A 565 -3.82 -32.81 -2.09
CA PRO A 565 -4.38 -32.15 -0.91
C PRO A 565 -5.91 -32.05 -0.98
N ALA A 566 -6.60 -32.36 0.12
CA ALA A 566 -8.06 -32.35 0.19
C ALA A 566 -8.66 -30.94 -0.05
N ASP A 567 -7.94 -29.89 0.33
CA ASP A 567 -8.35 -28.50 0.16
C ASP A 567 -8.07 -27.95 -1.25
N LEU A 568 -7.45 -28.75 -2.14
CA LEU A 568 -7.02 -28.26 -3.46
C LEU A 568 -8.19 -27.71 -4.28
N CYS A 569 -9.39 -28.28 -4.19
CA CYS A 569 -10.59 -27.82 -4.90
C CYS A 569 -11.04 -26.41 -4.45
N GLU A 570 -10.79 -26.05 -3.19
CA GLU A 570 -11.15 -24.75 -2.61
C GLU A 570 -10.08 -23.66 -2.89
N ARG A 571 -8.86 -24.07 -3.25
CA ARG A 571 -7.77 -23.13 -3.56
C ARG A 571 -8.11 -22.35 -4.84
N LEU A 572 -7.94 -21.03 -4.77
CA LEU A 572 -8.09 -20.13 -5.91
C LEU A 572 -6.73 -19.60 -6.38
N PRO A 573 -6.53 -19.41 -7.70
CA PRO A 573 -5.37 -18.71 -8.22
C PRO A 573 -5.25 -17.32 -7.60
N ARG A 574 -4.00 -16.91 -7.31
CA ARG A 574 -3.76 -15.56 -6.79
C ARG A 574 -4.14 -14.53 -7.85
N PRO A 575 -4.97 -13.52 -7.52
CA PRO A 575 -5.36 -12.50 -8.47
C PRO A 575 -4.16 -11.63 -8.85
N GLN A 576 -4.10 -11.21 -10.12
CA GLN A 576 -3.20 -10.15 -10.58
C GLN A 576 -3.57 -8.84 -9.86
N ARG A 577 -2.86 -8.52 -8.78
CA ARG A 577 -3.03 -7.26 -8.01
C ARG A 577 -2.11 -6.16 -8.51
N SER A 578 -2.39 -4.92 -8.08
CA SER A 578 -1.51 -3.77 -8.31
C SER A 578 -0.06 -4.07 -7.91
N GLU A 579 0.87 -3.47 -8.65
CA GLU A 579 2.30 -3.67 -8.46
C GLU A 579 2.78 -3.22 -7.07
N LEU A 580 3.82 -3.88 -6.57
CA LEU A 580 4.44 -3.49 -5.30
C LEU A 580 5.12 -2.11 -5.44
N PRO A 581 5.07 -1.25 -4.41
CA PRO A 581 5.79 0.03 -4.43
C PRO A 581 7.30 -0.18 -4.65
N ALA A 582 7.97 0.78 -5.28
CA ALA A 582 9.41 0.71 -5.57
C ALA A 582 10.27 0.41 -4.31
N ALA A 583 9.87 0.96 -3.17
CA ALA A 583 10.40 0.63 -1.85
C ALA A 583 9.28 0.63 -0.82
N PHE A 584 9.20 -0.43 -0.01
CA PHE A 584 8.17 -0.58 1.01
C PHE A 584 8.69 -1.38 2.20
N ARG A 585 7.93 -1.38 3.29
CA ARG A 585 8.12 -2.28 4.42
C ARG A 585 6.79 -2.96 4.72
N LEU A 586 6.84 -4.17 5.27
CA LEU A 586 5.64 -4.86 5.68
C LEU A 586 5.15 -4.36 7.05
N ALA A 587 3.86 -4.09 7.13
CA ALA A 587 3.11 -3.85 8.37
C ALA A 587 1.92 -4.82 8.37
N ASP A 588 1.89 -5.76 9.32
CA ASP A 588 0.85 -6.80 9.42
C ASP A 588 0.61 -7.54 8.09
N GLY A 589 1.71 -7.89 7.41
CA GLY A 589 1.68 -8.58 6.11
C GLY A 589 1.39 -7.67 4.90
N ARG A 590 0.98 -6.42 5.11
CA ARG A 590 0.65 -5.48 4.03
C ARG A 590 1.84 -4.60 3.65
N PRO A 591 2.07 -4.35 2.35
CA PRO A 591 3.11 -3.42 1.92
C PRO A 591 2.71 -1.98 2.25
N VAL A 592 3.57 -1.29 3.01
CA VAL A 592 3.46 0.15 3.28
C VAL A 592 4.62 0.83 2.58
N ALA A 593 4.32 1.68 1.61
CA ALA A 593 5.33 2.41 0.84
C ALA A 593 6.27 3.18 1.80
N GLU A 594 7.57 3.08 1.58
CA GLU A 594 8.54 3.89 2.30
C GLU A 594 8.55 5.27 1.62
N PRO A 595 8.18 6.36 2.31
CA PRO A 595 8.20 7.68 1.69
C PRO A 595 9.63 8.01 1.25
N GLY A 596 9.78 8.29 -0.05
CA GLY A 596 11.05 8.73 -0.62
C GLY A 596 11.57 9.92 0.18
N ARG A 597 12.83 9.87 0.64
CA ARG A 597 13.48 11.10 1.12
C ARG A 597 13.54 12.03 -0.07
N ARG A 598 12.73 13.12 -0.08
CA ARG A 598 12.89 14.24 -1.03
C ARG A 598 14.37 14.62 -1.07
N ARG A 599 15.07 14.18 -2.10
CA ARG A 599 16.40 14.65 -2.48
C ARG A 599 16.18 15.59 -3.66
N ALA A 600 17.03 16.60 -3.76
CA ALA A 600 16.90 17.63 -4.79
C ALA A 600 17.21 17.06 -6.19
N ALA A 601 16.45 17.55 -7.19
CA ALA A 601 16.64 17.62 -8.65
C ALA A 601 17.28 16.46 -9.47
N THR A 602 18.17 15.62 -8.93
CA THR A 602 18.78 14.49 -9.63
C THR A 602 18.18 13.19 -9.10
N ASP A 603 17.00 12.86 -9.59
CA ASP A 603 16.15 11.81 -9.01
C ASP A 603 16.28 10.43 -9.69
N GLY A 604 17.20 10.21 -10.62
CA GLY A 604 17.46 8.90 -11.23
C GLY A 604 18.94 8.61 -11.42
N GLN A 605 19.26 7.43 -11.92
CA GLN A 605 20.58 7.08 -12.47
C GLN A 605 20.48 7.02 -13.99
N GLY A 606 21.37 7.72 -14.68
CA GLY A 606 21.49 7.64 -16.14
C GLY A 606 22.05 6.28 -16.57
N ALA A 607 21.42 5.64 -17.54
CA ALA A 607 21.84 4.33 -18.04
C ALA A 607 22.10 4.28 -19.57
N GLY A 608 21.64 5.30 -20.31
CA GLY A 608 21.70 5.33 -21.78
C GLY A 608 22.65 6.37 -22.38
N GLY A 609 23.07 7.37 -21.61
CA GLY A 609 23.66 8.60 -22.18
C GLY A 609 22.66 9.41 -23.02
N GLY A 610 23.06 10.58 -23.52
CA GLY A 610 22.23 11.40 -24.41
C GLY A 610 21.09 12.16 -23.73
N PHE A 611 20.36 12.94 -24.52
CA PHE A 611 19.24 13.78 -24.07
C PHE A 611 18.01 13.57 -24.95
N GLY A 612 16.85 13.43 -24.32
CA GLY A 612 15.59 13.12 -24.97
C GLY A 612 14.46 14.02 -24.50
N SER A 613 13.52 14.34 -25.39
CA SER A 613 12.32 15.12 -25.07
C SER A 613 11.10 14.52 -25.74
N GLY A 614 9.99 14.39 -25.00
CA GLY A 614 8.78 13.77 -25.52
C GLY A 614 7.61 13.78 -24.55
N THR A 615 6.61 12.97 -24.86
CA THR A 615 5.37 12.81 -24.10
C THR A 615 5.42 11.50 -23.34
N ALA A 616 5.16 11.54 -22.04
CA ALA A 616 5.07 10.39 -21.16
C ALA A 616 4.02 9.41 -21.67
N TRP A 617 4.41 8.15 -21.81
CA TRP A 617 3.58 7.04 -22.27
C TRP A 617 3.86 5.82 -21.37
N HIS A 618 2.83 5.10 -20.94
CA HIS A 618 2.97 4.02 -19.95
C HIS A 618 3.04 2.62 -20.59
N GLY A 619 3.09 2.55 -21.93
CA GLY A 619 3.18 1.30 -22.69
C GLY A 619 1.83 0.76 -23.17
N ASP A 620 0.72 1.43 -22.81
CA ASP A 620 -0.65 1.11 -23.16
C ASP A 620 -1.30 2.17 -24.07
N GLY A 621 -2.23 1.74 -24.91
CA GLY A 621 -2.90 2.63 -25.87
C GLY A 621 -2.01 3.07 -27.05
N GLU A 622 -2.43 4.13 -27.73
CA GLU A 622 -1.74 4.64 -28.91
C GLU A 622 -0.42 5.33 -28.53
N ARG A 623 0.68 4.89 -29.16
CA ARG A 623 2.02 5.41 -28.89
C ARG A 623 2.19 6.82 -29.46
N PRO A 624 2.54 7.84 -28.64
CA PRO A 624 2.83 9.18 -29.14
C PRO A 624 4.03 9.22 -30.09
N ARG A 625 4.03 10.17 -31.04
CA ARG A 625 5.13 10.36 -32.02
C ARG A 625 6.52 10.53 -31.39
N PHE A 626 6.59 11.22 -30.25
CA PHE A 626 7.81 11.40 -29.45
C PHE A 626 7.57 10.81 -28.06
N ALA A 627 7.51 9.48 -27.96
CA ALA A 627 7.16 8.81 -26.72
C ALA A 627 8.36 8.70 -25.76
N VAL A 628 8.14 9.11 -24.51
CA VAL A 628 8.98 8.77 -23.36
C VAL A 628 8.27 7.66 -22.60
N LEU A 629 8.81 6.44 -22.63
CA LEU A 629 8.23 5.31 -21.92
C LEU A 629 8.49 5.47 -20.42
N VAL A 630 7.43 5.56 -19.61
CA VAL A 630 7.50 5.64 -18.15
C VAL A 630 6.90 4.37 -17.56
N VAL A 631 7.72 3.59 -16.85
CA VAL A 631 7.34 2.28 -16.31
C VAL A 631 7.80 2.10 -14.87
N ARG A 632 7.20 1.13 -14.17
CA ARG A 632 7.64 0.77 -12.81
C ARG A 632 8.99 0.07 -12.81
N ALA A 633 9.15 -0.90 -13.70
CA ALA A 633 10.31 -1.78 -13.78
C ALA A 633 10.62 -2.11 -15.25
N LEU A 634 11.86 -2.48 -15.51
CA LEU A 634 12.35 -2.84 -16.84
C LEU A 634 12.12 -4.32 -17.12
N ASP A 635 10.91 -4.67 -17.56
CA ASP A 635 10.53 -6.03 -18.02
C ASP A 635 11.13 -6.32 -19.41
N PRO A 636 11.75 -7.49 -19.66
CA PRO A 636 12.19 -7.92 -20.99
C PRO A 636 11.14 -7.78 -22.11
N ALA A 637 9.85 -7.94 -21.79
CA ALA A 637 8.76 -7.76 -22.74
C ALA A 637 8.64 -6.33 -23.30
N LEU A 638 9.26 -5.34 -22.65
CA LEU A 638 9.33 -3.95 -23.12
C LEU A 638 10.41 -3.73 -24.19
N ALA A 639 11.35 -4.66 -24.38
CA ALA A 639 12.46 -4.50 -25.31
C ALA A 639 12.02 -4.17 -26.76
N PRO A 640 10.95 -4.78 -27.31
CA PRO A 640 10.44 -4.44 -28.65
C PRO A 640 9.90 -3.00 -28.76
N LEU A 641 9.58 -2.34 -27.64
CA LEU A 641 9.08 -0.96 -27.64
C LEU A 641 10.19 0.06 -27.74
N LEU A 642 11.44 -0.31 -27.43
CA LEU A 642 12.59 0.60 -27.38
C LEU A 642 12.87 1.34 -28.68
N PRO A 643 12.84 0.70 -29.87
CA PRO A 643 13.09 1.39 -31.12
C PRO A 643 12.15 2.59 -31.31
N GLY A 644 12.72 3.75 -31.61
CA GLY A 644 12.00 5.01 -31.84
C GLY A 644 11.49 5.72 -30.58
N LEU A 645 11.84 5.28 -29.37
CA LEU A 645 11.52 6.05 -28.16
C LEU A 645 12.44 7.26 -28.07
N THR A 646 11.92 8.38 -27.59
CA THR A 646 12.73 9.58 -27.30
C THR A 646 13.27 9.56 -25.88
N GLY A 647 12.84 8.62 -25.03
CA GLY A 647 13.39 8.41 -23.69
C GLY A 647 12.73 7.24 -22.96
N LEU A 648 13.38 6.78 -21.90
CA LEU A 648 12.92 5.71 -21.02
C LEU A 648 13.12 6.10 -19.56
N VAL A 649 12.07 6.00 -18.75
CA VAL A 649 12.07 6.32 -17.32
C VAL A 649 11.52 5.13 -16.55
N ALA A 650 12.27 4.60 -15.59
CA ALA A 650 11.85 3.48 -14.75
C ALA A 650 11.91 3.81 -13.25
N GLU A 651 10.86 3.50 -12.49
CA GLU A 651 10.85 3.70 -11.03
C GLU A 651 11.88 2.83 -10.30
N THR A 652 12.03 1.61 -10.78
CA THR A 652 12.96 0.61 -10.27
C THR A 652 13.77 0.03 -11.42
N GLY A 653 15.03 -0.26 -11.14
CA GLY A 653 15.97 -0.76 -12.13
C GLY A 653 17.40 -0.49 -11.72
N SER A 654 18.32 -1.05 -12.48
CA SER A 654 19.75 -0.80 -12.34
C SER A 654 20.28 -0.34 -13.69
N VAL A 655 21.32 0.49 -13.71
CA VAL A 655 22.05 0.82 -14.95
C VAL A 655 22.66 -0.42 -15.62
N LEU A 656 22.80 -1.51 -14.87
CA LEU A 656 23.30 -2.80 -15.32
C LEU A 656 22.17 -3.79 -15.66
N SER A 657 20.91 -3.34 -15.64
CA SER A 657 19.78 -4.18 -16.08
C SER A 657 19.84 -4.35 -17.59
N HIS A 658 19.34 -5.49 -18.03
CA HIS A 658 19.42 -5.89 -19.41
C HIS A 658 18.75 -4.86 -20.36
N LEU A 659 17.55 -4.40 -20.02
CA LEU A 659 16.83 -3.42 -20.85
C LEU A 659 17.52 -2.06 -20.91
N ALA A 660 18.25 -1.69 -19.85
CA ALA A 660 19.02 -0.46 -19.82
C ALA A 660 20.24 -0.53 -20.76
N VAL A 661 20.88 -1.71 -20.85
CA VAL A 661 21.94 -1.98 -21.83
C VAL A 661 21.39 -1.90 -23.25
N LEU A 662 20.26 -2.56 -23.53
CA LEU A 662 19.61 -2.47 -24.85
C LEU A 662 19.20 -1.03 -25.19
N ALA A 663 18.61 -0.29 -24.26
CA ALA A 663 18.22 1.09 -24.51
C ALA A 663 19.43 1.96 -24.89
N ARG A 664 20.60 1.72 -24.31
CA ARG A 664 21.86 2.36 -24.70
C ARG A 664 22.29 1.99 -26.13
N GLU A 665 22.12 0.74 -26.54
CA GLU A 665 22.40 0.30 -27.92
C GLU A 665 21.49 0.99 -28.94
N TYR A 666 20.21 1.19 -28.59
CA TYR A 666 19.26 1.98 -29.39
C TYR A 666 19.43 3.50 -29.25
N GLN A 667 20.43 3.97 -28.49
CA GLN A 667 20.65 5.38 -28.21
C GLN A 667 19.43 6.08 -27.57
N VAL A 668 18.64 5.35 -26.79
CA VAL A 668 17.49 5.87 -26.05
C VAL A 668 17.95 6.42 -24.70
N PRO A 669 17.78 7.74 -24.43
CA PRO A 669 18.10 8.34 -23.15
C PRO A 669 17.32 7.68 -22.02
N THR A 670 18.02 7.09 -21.06
CA THR A 670 17.40 6.22 -20.05
C THR A 670 17.74 6.68 -18.63
N ALA A 671 16.70 6.87 -17.81
CA ALA A 671 16.80 7.15 -16.39
C ALA A 671 16.12 6.03 -15.58
N VAL A 672 16.87 5.39 -14.68
CA VAL A 672 16.35 4.30 -13.82
C VAL A 672 16.41 4.67 -12.36
N GLY A 673 15.56 4.05 -11.54
CA GLY A 673 15.50 4.33 -10.11
C GLY A 673 14.87 5.69 -9.79
N VAL A 674 13.95 6.17 -10.64
CA VAL A 674 13.26 7.45 -10.50
C VAL A 674 12.06 7.31 -9.57
N PRO A 675 12.12 7.74 -8.29
CA PRO A 675 11.06 7.46 -7.33
C PRO A 675 9.72 8.05 -7.78
N ASP A 676 8.66 7.25 -7.68
CA ASP A 676 7.28 7.63 -7.97
C ASP A 676 7.07 8.18 -9.40
N ALA A 677 7.88 7.76 -10.38
CA ALA A 677 7.84 8.24 -11.76
C ALA A 677 6.43 8.16 -12.39
N LEU A 678 5.68 7.08 -12.19
CA LEU A 678 4.33 6.93 -12.75
C LEU A 678 3.35 7.96 -12.15
N ALA A 679 3.51 8.27 -10.87
CA ALA A 679 2.68 9.26 -10.18
C ALA A 679 3.12 10.71 -10.50
N ARG A 680 4.42 10.94 -10.66
CA ARG A 680 5.01 12.25 -11.00
C ARG A 680 4.78 12.63 -12.46
N PHE A 681 4.74 11.63 -13.33
CA PHE A 681 4.63 11.80 -14.77
C PHE A 681 3.47 10.98 -15.34
N PRO A 682 2.22 11.42 -15.11
CA PRO A 682 1.05 10.82 -15.75
C PRO A 682 1.18 10.80 -17.27
N ALA A 683 0.55 9.82 -17.94
CA ALA A 683 0.54 9.74 -19.39
C ALA A 683 0.05 11.07 -20.03
N GLY A 684 0.71 11.50 -21.10
CA GLY A 684 0.47 12.81 -21.74
C GLY A 684 1.36 13.95 -21.23
N THR A 685 2.08 13.77 -20.12
CA THR A 685 2.99 14.82 -19.58
C THR A 685 4.19 15.02 -20.51
N ARG A 686 4.57 16.27 -20.79
CA ARG A 686 5.79 16.58 -21.56
C ARG A 686 7.02 16.53 -20.66
N LEU A 687 8.00 15.71 -21.02
CA LEU A 687 9.19 15.44 -20.23
C LEU A 687 10.48 15.63 -21.04
N THR A 688 11.55 15.99 -20.34
CA THR A 688 12.92 15.80 -20.80
C THR A 688 13.62 14.75 -19.95
N VAL A 689 14.43 13.90 -20.59
CA VAL A 689 15.20 12.82 -19.96
C VAL A 689 16.66 13.00 -20.31
N ASP A 690 17.51 13.18 -19.31
CA ASP A 690 18.96 13.13 -19.45
C ASP A 690 19.45 11.73 -19.07
N GLY A 691 19.86 10.96 -20.09
CA GLY A 691 20.34 9.59 -19.92
C GLY A 691 21.74 9.49 -19.33
N GLY A 692 22.47 10.60 -19.19
CA GLY A 692 23.78 10.66 -18.54
C GLY A 692 23.69 10.92 -17.04
N THR A 693 22.88 11.91 -16.63
CA THR A 693 22.68 12.25 -15.21
C THR A 693 21.53 11.47 -14.56
N GLY A 694 20.57 10.97 -15.35
CA GLY A 694 19.33 10.39 -14.85
C GLY A 694 18.27 11.42 -14.46
N ALA A 695 18.45 12.69 -14.83
CA ALA A 695 17.48 13.74 -14.55
C ALA A 695 16.24 13.62 -15.45
N VAL A 696 15.06 13.82 -14.85
CA VAL A 696 13.77 13.84 -15.56
C VAL A 696 13.02 15.10 -15.15
N GLU A 697 12.72 15.98 -16.09
CA GLU A 697 12.07 17.27 -15.84
C GLU A 697 10.78 17.42 -16.64
N VAL A 698 9.79 18.08 -16.03
CA VAL A 698 8.53 18.42 -16.72
C VAL A 698 8.75 19.71 -17.50
N VAL A 699 8.48 19.66 -18.80
CA VAL A 699 8.55 20.84 -19.66
C VAL A 699 7.31 21.69 -19.40
N ARG A 700 7.46 22.77 -18.62
CA ARG A 700 6.42 23.79 -18.50
C ARG A 700 6.44 24.66 -19.74
N MET A 701 5.35 24.65 -20.51
CA MET A 701 5.15 25.70 -21.51
C MET A 701 5.04 27.04 -20.78
N ALA A 702 5.95 27.97 -21.06
CA ALA A 702 5.65 29.37 -20.84
C ALA A 702 4.39 29.67 -21.64
N ALA A 703 3.35 30.21 -20.98
CA ALA A 703 2.20 30.75 -21.68
C ALA A 703 2.75 31.73 -22.71
N VAL A 704 2.56 31.43 -23.99
CA VAL A 704 2.90 32.35 -25.08
C VAL A 704 2.01 33.56 -24.85
N GLY A 705 2.58 34.61 -24.27
CA GLY A 705 1.95 35.90 -24.13
C GLY A 705 1.49 36.36 -25.51
N ALA A 706 0.24 36.80 -25.58
CA ALA A 706 -0.33 37.46 -26.75
C ALA A 706 0.67 38.49 -27.32
N PRO A 707 0.73 38.66 -28.65
CA PRO A 707 1.67 39.58 -29.26
C PRO A 707 1.47 40.99 -28.69
N SER A 708 2.49 41.48 -27.99
CA SER A 708 2.57 42.87 -27.54
C SER A 708 2.48 43.77 -28.77
N ALA A 709 1.50 44.67 -28.78
CA ALA A 709 1.32 45.68 -29.80
C ALA A 709 2.62 46.47 -30.03
N ALA A 710 2.96 46.69 -31.30
CA ALA A 710 4.10 47.49 -31.72
C ALA A 710 4.00 48.92 -31.16
N PRO A 711 5.11 49.54 -30.74
CA PRO A 711 5.10 50.92 -30.27
C PRO A 711 4.85 51.85 -31.47
N ARG A 712 3.90 52.78 -31.29
CA ARG A 712 3.63 53.88 -32.21
C ARG A 712 4.87 54.76 -32.31
N GLY A 713 5.33 55.01 -33.53
CA GLY A 713 6.40 55.96 -33.82
C GLY A 713 6.03 57.37 -33.36
N GLY A 714 7.01 58.04 -32.74
CA GLY A 714 6.92 59.41 -32.29
C GLY A 714 8.26 60.11 -32.47
N ALA A 715 8.29 60.98 -33.48
CA ALA A 715 9.10 62.18 -33.67
C ALA A 715 10.62 62.12 -33.38
N ASP A 716 11.37 62.06 -34.46
CA ASP A 716 12.77 62.43 -34.56
C ASP A 716 12.87 63.98 -34.65
N HIS A 717 13.46 64.59 -33.63
CA HIS A 717 13.98 65.96 -33.67
C HIS A 717 15.45 65.87 -33.25
N THR A 718 16.36 65.89 -34.22
CA THR A 718 17.76 66.21 -33.99
C THR A 718 18.19 67.32 -34.93
N GLU A 719 18.40 68.49 -34.32
CA GLU A 719 19.12 69.64 -34.89
C GLU A 719 20.60 69.30 -35.07
N GLY A 720 21.24 70.02 -35.99
CA GLY A 720 22.56 69.74 -36.53
C GLY A 720 23.73 69.91 -35.56
N MET A 721 24.88 69.37 -35.96
CA MET A 721 26.09 70.17 -36.17
C MET A 721 27.22 69.38 -36.87
N ALA A 722 27.63 69.93 -38.02
CA ALA A 722 28.99 70.10 -38.52
C ALA A 722 29.94 68.88 -38.67
N SER A 723 30.10 68.38 -39.91
CA SER A 723 31.18 68.75 -40.86
C SER A 723 31.21 67.78 -42.04
#